data_AF-A0A0L0NCF1-F1
#
_entry.id   AF-A0A0L0NCF1-F1
#
_cell.length_a   1.000
_cell.length_b   1.000
_cell.length_c   1.000
_cell.angle_alpha   90.00
_cell.angle_beta   90.00
_cell.angle_gamma   90.00
#
_symmetry.space_group_name_H-M   'P 1'
#
loop_
_entity.id
_entity.type
_entity.pdbx_description
1 polymer ?
#
loop_
_entity_poly.entity_id
_entity_poly.type
_entity_poly.pdbx_seq_one_letter_code
_entity_poly.pdbx_strand_id
1 'polypeptide(L)'
;MEWRSPAEIIARHVQHDCSDHLSVSGSCEQPSDWHLFPEVPLAAELMASQPPPLPECGDATSLVPKEEYLETQYRLHRYEATEMLRRAIVLYRQDPAMVEGENAFIYTEVRVQGYSLRKIGAACRISFSTAPGSQSDRLTPGTLVALSPRSDNFRSKCMVATIALNDGDSSPVVELFWANEGDAIIDPTLELVMLEPKGGYFEPLRHTMVGLQHAASFESRFDKYLFKPFMKHQTAEYVRETRTNKAVMPTAAKQLDPSQLDALKKSTSQELAIVQGPPGTGKTFTSIVMIESYVKTLQLCHQDKWGNNKPSEPVAPIIIAAQTNHPLDQLLDRCLTLGIGTITRLGGGCHEGLKEHTVFGLRQRSKAGRSNGKAEAAHKALSRYLREALGKGFPESFVQAEDLYDMDTITSKQYESLVDDEWEVDEADAAKGALHIWLDGYLEQTNRRRTSGKDAAADQPKPDQDRDFAPIEISRPACMLKAFQDRDGDYWLHRAKHLLARNEDLYQIMPADRGAVYCYLYMQVFDRVTTEVQGLLRQHKANCAELKMARFESNIRVIHDAGVQILGCTTTGLVKYRGMLAALKPRVLLIEEAAEAREANLAAALYPSIEQLVLVGDHQQLVPHVDMRELCLEPHRLNISLFERLVNIKVPYCSLRVQRRMIPSLREVVQVFYPNLEDHAIVKNPENRPPVPGMGGRNLWWFQHQWTQNHNGSSYSNWQEADMIVGFAKYLVQNGVSPGRITILAYYTAQVNLVKDKLQRNVYLAARDPEWSVRTIDGFQGEENDIILLSLVRGPDGCGRAMPGFLADENRADVATSRAKCGFYIFGNAQNVLQGNSRSRKTWEKVFKAFGKRTGSILPITCATHGNTTNISQPEDWHGVSAGECRSKCNEKCPNGHSCTAACHPRQCLKTTACGHKCGAFCGHACRCSRGGGGAKGKQTTQTVDTQAAKSKASTSPVSERSLAVNLRTRNSTGNTSPAKLGLLGARTKVGQAASSSGRIRYQTSDDLLEQGAHHFFAKCNRAMDVLYESDASISDSGGELLVSLTPPKALAGRWDLESVLRKDEALRQAQADERSSEPMAPTRIVETFRKTAVDGNGVRKTESTENIDDIFF
;
A
#
# COMPACT_ATOMS: atom_id res chain seq x y z
N MET A 1 17.81 32.15 -2.09
CA MET A 1 16.53 32.34 -1.38
C MET A 1 16.83 32.61 0.07
N GLU A 2 16.43 33.77 0.57
CA GLU A 2 16.58 34.17 1.97
C GLU A 2 16.00 33.10 2.91
N TRP A 3 16.59 32.99 4.10
CA TRP A 3 16.29 31.99 5.11
C TRP A 3 14.89 32.19 5.68
N ARG A 4 13.87 31.71 4.96
CA ARG A 4 12.49 31.67 5.43
C ARG A 4 12.41 30.93 6.77
N SER A 5 11.54 31.41 7.65
CA SER A 5 11.28 30.78 8.94
C SER A 5 10.67 29.38 8.73
N PRO A 6 10.87 28.42 9.66
CA PRO A 6 10.21 27.11 9.58
C PRO A 6 8.69 27.22 9.42
N ALA A 7 8.07 28.21 10.07
CA ALA A 7 6.64 28.49 9.98
C ALA A 7 6.21 28.87 8.56
N GLU A 8 6.94 29.76 7.87
CA GLU A 8 6.66 30.14 6.47
C GLU A 8 6.81 28.96 5.50
N ILE A 9 7.83 28.11 5.71
CA ILE A 9 8.02 26.90 4.91
C ILE A 9 6.82 25.97 5.10
N ILE A 10 6.39 25.74 6.34
CA ILE A 10 5.24 24.90 6.65
C ILE A 10 3.95 25.49 6.05
N ALA A 11 3.70 26.79 6.24
CA ALA A 11 2.52 27.47 5.73
C ALA A 11 2.38 27.30 4.22
N ARG A 12 3.45 27.57 3.45
CA ARG A 12 3.46 27.41 1.99
C ARG A 12 3.08 26.00 1.55
N HIS A 13 3.44 24.97 2.31
CA HIS A 13 3.15 23.58 1.99
C HIS A 13 1.76 23.11 2.44
N VAL A 14 1.21 23.69 3.52
CA VAL A 14 -0.09 23.29 4.04
C VAL A 14 -1.22 24.08 3.39
N GLN A 15 -0.97 25.34 3.04
CA GLN A 15 -1.92 26.26 2.40
C GLN A 15 -1.72 26.30 0.87
N HIS A 16 -1.20 25.22 0.28
CA HIS A 16 -1.00 25.12 -1.17
C HIS A 16 -2.33 25.11 -1.96
N ASP A 17 -3.48 24.95 -1.27
CA ASP A 17 -4.80 25.10 -1.86
C ASP A 17 -5.00 26.53 -2.41
N CYS A 18 -4.79 26.69 -3.72
CA CYS A 18 -5.17 27.85 -4.54
C CYS A 18 -6.70 27.98 -4.67
N SER A 19 -7.47 27.85 -3.58
CA SER A 19 -8.93 28.03 -3.61
C SER A 19 -9.36 29.50 -3.75
N ASP A 20 -8.46 30.47 -3.51
CA ASP A 20 -8.79 31.90 -3.59
C ASP A 20 -8.84 32.45 -5.04
N HIS A 21 -8.47 31.67 -6.06
CA HIS A 21 -8.51 32.10 -7.46
C HIS A 21 -9.67 31.52 -8.28
N LEU A 22 -10.44 30.56 -7.75
CA LEU A 22 -11.59 29.97 -8.44
C LEU A 22 -12.90 30.77 -8.27
N SER A 23 -12.87 31.91 -7.57
CA SER A 23 -14.04 32.79 -7.41
C SER A 23 -14.22 33.82 -8.54
N VAL A 24 -13.42 33.77 -9.61
CA VAL A 24 -13.46 34.78 -10.70
C VAL A 24 -13.47 34.13 -12.09
N SER A 25 -14.32 33.14 -12.34
CA SER A 25 -14.91 32.91 -13.66
C SER A 25 -15.94 31.79 -13.59
N GLY A 26 -17.21 32.10 -13.89
CA GLY A 26 -18.29 31.11 -14.03
C GLY A 26 -18.19 30.25 -15.29
N SER A 27 -16.98 29.94 -15.77
CA SER A 27 -16.74 29.12 -16.95
C SER A 27 -16.26 27.73 -16.53
N CYS A 28 -16.99 26.70 -16.99
CA CYS A 28 -16.69 25.28 -16.82
C CYS A 28 -15.50 24.81 -17.69
N GLU A 29 -14.42 25.62 -17.75
CA GLU A 29 -13.19 25.28 -18.45
C GLU A 29 -12.15 24.84 -17.43
N GLN A 30 -11.55 23.66 -17.64
CA GLN A 30 -10.47 23.18 -16.78
C GLN A 30 -9.31 24.17 -16.82
N PRO A 31 -8.64 24.48 -15.68
CA PRO A 31 -7.43 25.28 -15.70
C PRO A 31 -6.43 24.62 -16.66
N SER A 32 -5.90 25.37 -17.63
CA SER A 32 -4.89 24.86 -18.55
C SER A 32 -3.54 24.64 -17.85
N ASP A 33 -3.29 25.40 -16.78
CA ASP A 33 -2.08 25.36 -15.98
C ASP A 33 -2.14 24.29 -14.88
N TRP A 34 -1.25 23.30 -14.96
CA TRP A 34 -1.16 22.18 -14.04
C TRP A 34 -0.84 22.58 -12.59
N HIS A 35 -0.27 23.77 -12.38
CA HIS A 35 0.01 24.31 -11.04
C HIS A 35 -1.26 24.64 -10.24
N LEU A 36 -2.37 24.89 -10.93
CA LEU A 36 -3.63 25.33 -10.32
C LEU A 36 -4.63 24.20 -10.11
N PHE A 37 -4.26 22.97 -10.49
CA PHE A 37 -5.14 21.82 -10.30
C PHE A 37 -5.31 21.50 -8.81
N PRO A 38 -6.55 21.24 -8.35
CA PRO A 38 -6.81 20.90 -6.97
C PRO A 38 -6.23 19.52 -6.60
N GLU A 39 -5.85 19.37 -5.33
CA GLU A 39 -5.27 18.13 -4.81
C GLU A 39 -6.18 16.92 -5.07
N VAL A 40 -7.50 17.10 -4.94
CA VAL A 40 -8.54 16.11 -5.21
C VAL A 40 -9.20 16.42 -6.57
N PRO A 41 -9.46 15.42 -7.43
CA PRO A 41 -10.10 15.63 -8.73
C PRO A 41 -11.49 16.23 -8.65
N LEU A 42 -11.75 17.09 -9.63
CA LEU A 42 -13.05 17.71 -9.81
C LEU A 42 -14.03 16.68 -10.39
N ALA A 43 -15.31 16.82 -10.05
CA ALA A 43 -16.36 16.00 -10.62
C ALA A 43 -16.35 15.99 -12.16
N ALA A 44 -16.07 17.14 -12.79
CA ALA A 44 -15.98 17.27 -14.24
C ALA A 44 -14.86 16.39 -14.86
N GLU A 45 -13.73 16.24 -14.17
CA GLU A 45 -12.60 15.39 -14.61
C GLU A 45 -13.01 13.91 -14.65
N LEU A 46 -13.75 13.45 -13.63
CA LEU A 46 -14.23 12.06 -13.52
C LEU A 46 -15.45 11.76 -14.40
N MET A 47 -16.20 12.79 -14.78
CA MET A 47 -17.41 12.66 -15.61
C MET A 47 -17.13 12.78 -17.11
N ALA A 48 -15.88 13.07 -17.50
CA ALA A 48 -15.45 13.17 -18.88
C ALA A 48 -15.58 11.83 -19.62
N SER A 49 -16.16 11.87 -20.83
CA SER A 49 -16.35 10.68 -21.67
C SER A 49 -15.02 10.10 -22.18
N GLN A 50 -14.06 10.98 -22.49
CA GLN A 50 -12.71 10.62 -22.92
C GLN A 50 -11.67 11.00 -21.86
N PRO A 51 -10.58 10.24 -21.75
CA PRO A 51 -9.47 10.60 -20.89
C PRO A 51 -8.76 11.87 -21.38
N PRO A 52 -8.06 12.60 -20.50
CA PRO A 52 -7.20 13.70 -20.92
C PRO A 52 -6.06 13.17 -21.81
N PRO A 53 -5.58 13.96 -22.79
CA PRO A 53 -4.43 13.58 -23.59
C PRO A 53 -3.20 13.44 -22.68
N LEU A 54 -2.51 12.31 -22.79
CA LEU A 54 -1.32 12.03 -22.00
C LEU A 54 -0.06 12.54 -22.71
N PRO A 55 0.88 13.14 -21.96
CA PRO A 55 2.17 13.50 -22.50
C PRO A 55 2.96 12.24 -22.86
N GLU A 56 3.66 12.30 -23.99
CA GLU A 56 4.65 11.29 -24.36
C GLU A 56 5.90 11.51 -23.50
N CYS A 57 6.31 10.51 -22.71
CA CYS A 57 7.66 10.56 -22.17
C CYS A 57 8.59 10.33 -23.37
N GLY A 58 9.37 11.33 -23.75
CA GLY A 58 10.43 11.13 -24.74
C GLY A 58 11.33 9.94 -24.37
N ASP A 59 12.17 9.48 -25.29
CA ASP A 59 13.05 8.34 -25.04
C ASP A 59 13.75 8.46 -23.68
N ALA A 60 13.92 7.36 -22.93
CA ALA A 60 14.49 7.36 -21.57
C ALA A 60 15.92 7.97 -21.47
N THR A 61 16.52 8.34 -22.61
CA THR A 61 17.79 9.04 -22.77
C THR A 61 17.65 10.54 -23.07
N SER A 62 16.44 11.02 -23.30
CA SER A 62 16.13 12.41 -23.66
C SER A 62 16.09 13.29 -22.41
N LEU A 63 16.66 14.49 -22.54
CA LEU A 63 16.65 15.51 -21.50
C LEU A 63 15.61 16.55 -21.89
N VAL A 64 14.60 16.70 -21.04
CA VAL A 64 13.54 17.69 -21.16
C VAL A 64 13.75 18.83 -20.15
N PRO A 65 13.28 20.05 -20.46
CA PRO A 65 13.22 21.13 -19.50
C PRO A 65 12.50 20.73 -18.21
N LYS A 66 12.88 21.37 -17.09
CA LYS A 66 12.31 21.08 -15.76
C LYS A 66 10.78 21.15 -15.74
N GLU A 67 10.23 22.20 -16.34
CA GLU A 67 8.79 22.48 -16.33
C GLU A 67 8.02 21.37 -17.04
N GLU A 68 8.42 21.07 -18.27
CA GLU A 68 7.86 20.00 -19.09
C GLU A 68 7.97 18.63 -18.41
N TYR A 69 9.11 18.35 -17.77
CA TYR A 69 9.30 17.12 -17.02
C TYR A 69 8.34 17.00 -15.82
N LEU A 70 8.23 18.05 -15.01
CA LEU A 70 7.40 18.01 -13.80
C LEU A 70 5.92 17.96 -14.17
N GLU A 71 5.50 18.70 -15.19
CA GLU A 71 4.15 18.61 -15.76
C GLU A 71 3.85 17.20 -16.29
N THR A 72 4.79 16.60 -17.02
CA THR A 72 4.65 15.24 -17.55
C THR A 72 4.44 14.24 -16.42
N GLN A 73 5.30 14.28 -15.40
CA GLN A 73 5.16 13.43 -14.22
C GLN A 73 3.82 13.68 -13.50
N TYR A 74 3.41 14.94 -13.35
CA TYR A 74 2.14 15.31 -12.71
C TYR A 74 0.94 14.72 -13.46
N ARG A 75 0.86 14.92 -14.78
CA ARG A 75 -0.25 14.45 -15.62
C ARG A 75 -0.36 12.92 -15.63
N LEU A 76 0.76 12.21 -15.69
CA LEU A 76 0.76 10.73 -15.64
C LEU A 76 0.27 10.20 -14.29
N HIS A 77 0.72 10.80 -13.17
CA HIS A 77 0.25 10.40 -11.84
C HIS A 77 -1.21 10.80 -11.60
N ARG A 78 -1.65 11.94 -12.16
CA ARG A 78 -3.06 12.36 -12.10
C ARG A 78 -3.96 11.40 -12.85
N TYR A 79 -3.54 10.95 -14.03
CA TYR A 79 -4.26 9.95 -14.81
C TYR A 79 -4.35 8.61 -14.08
N GLU A 80 -3.24 8.11 -13.53
CA GLU A 80 -3.25 6.87 -12.72
C GLU A 80 -4.22 6.97 -11.53
N ALA A 81 -4.29 8.14 -10.90
CA ALA A 81 -5.16 8.42 -9.77
C ALA A 81 -6.66 8.44 -10.09
N THR A 82 -7.05 8.79 -11.33
CA THR A 82 -8.45 9.09 -11.67
C THR A 82 -9.07 8.14 -12.69
N GLU A 83 -8.28 7.53 -13.57
CA GLU A 83 -8.79 6.84 -14.75
C GLU A 83 -9.64 5.62 -14.43
N MET A 84 -9.27 4.80 -13.42
CA MET A 84 -10.07 3.63 -13.04
C MET A 84 -11.47 4.01 -12.55
N LEU A 85 -11.58 5.09 -11.76
CA LEU A 85 -12.86 5.61 -11.29
C LEU A 85 -13.65 6.26 -12.44
N ARG A 86 -12.99 7.00 -13.34
CA ARG A 86 -13.61 7.57 -14.55
C ARG A 86 -14.23 6.47 -15.43
N ARG A 87 -13.47 5.40 -15.73
CA ARG A 87 -13.97 4.23 -16.48
C ARG A 87 -15.19 3.60 -15.82
N ALA A 88 -15.17 3.45 -14.50
CA ALA A 88 -16.29 2.93 -13.74
C ALA A 88 -17.55 3.81 -13.84
N ILE A 89 -17.39 5.13 -13.73
CA ILE A 89 -18.49 6.09 -13.90
C ILE A 89 -19.08 6.02 -15.30
N VAL A 90 -18.24 5.98 -16.34
CA VAL A 90 -18.70 5.89 -17.74
C VAL A 90 -19.51 4.62 -17.98
N LEU A 91 -19.05 3.47 -17.47
CA LEU A 91 -19.77 2.20 -17.58
C LEU A 91 -21.10 2.23 -16.83
N TYR A 92 -21.11 2.75 -15.60
CA TYR A 92 -22.33 2.86 -14.80
C TYR A 92 -23.37 3.80 -15.43
N ARG A 93 -22.93 4.86 -16.10
CA ARG A 93 -23.83 5.77 -16.85
C ARG A 93 -24.51 5.10 -18.03
N GLN A 94 -23.83 4.16 -18.68
CA GLN A 94 -24.36 3.38 -19.80
C GLN A 94 -25.34 2.31 -19.30
N ASP A 95 -25.03 1.66 -18.19
CA ASP A 95 -25.89 0.65 -17.56
C ASP A 95 -26.03 0.88 -16.04
N PRO A 96 -27.03 1.67 -15.59
CA PRO A 96 -27.29 1.91 -14.16
C PRO A 96 -27.85 0.70 -13.39
N ALA A 97 -28.13 -0.42 -14.09
CA ALA A 97 -28.57 -1.68 -13.49
C ALA A 97 -27.43 -2.70 -13.38
N MET A 98 -26.20 -2.33 -13.78
CA MET A 98 -25.06 -3.23 -13.74
C MET A 98 -24.80 -3.76 -12.32
N VAL A 99 -24.56 -5.07 -12.24
CA VAL A 99 -24.03 -5.73 -11.03
C VAL A 99 -22.53 -5.45 -10.94
N GLU A 100 -21.91 -5.63 -9.76
CA GLU A 100 -20.47 -5.39 -9.52
C GLU A 100 -19.60 -5.84 -10.70
N GLY A 101 -19.15 -4.88 -11.52
CA GLY A 101 -18.29 -5.11 -12.67
C GLY A 101 -16.82 -5.21 -12.26
N GLU A 102 -15.92 -5.28 -13.22
CA GLU A 102 -14.49 -5.55 -12.95
C GLU A 102 -13.71 -4.30 -12.49
N ASN A 103 -14.23 -3.11 -12.79
CA ASN A 103 -13.53 -1.85 -12.55
C ASN A 103 -13.85 -1.20 -11.19
N ALA A 104 -15.04 -1.45 -10.62
CA ALA A 104 -15.48 -0.80 -9.39
C ALA A 104 -16.42 -1.66 -8.54
N PHE A 105 -16.41 -1.42 -7.23
CA PHE A 105 -17.49 -1.80 -6.32
C PHE A 105 -18.60 -0.74 -6.38
N ILE A 106 -19.84 -1.21 -6.35
CA ILE A 106 -21.05 -0.38 -6.44
C ILE A 106 -21.80 -0.51 -5.12
N TYR A 107 -22.11 0.63 -4.51
CA TYR A 107 -22.86 0.70 -3.27
C TYR A 107 -24.18 1.43 -3.52
N THR A 108 -25.28 0.79 -3.14
CA THR A 108 -26.64 1.32 -3.28
C THR A 108 -27.25 1.62 -1.92
N GLU A 109 -28.38 2.33 -1.92
CA GLU A 109 -29.05 2.78 -0.70
C GLU A 109 -28.12 3.58 0.22
N VAL A 110 -27.18 4.33 -0.38
CA VAL A 110 -26.21 5.13 0.36
C VAL A 110 -26.97 6.35 0.92
N ARG A 111 -26.96 6.54 2.24
CA ARG A 111 -27.63 7.65 2.92
C ARG A 111 -26.70 8.31 3.93
N VAL A 112 -26.81 9.63 4.07
CA VAL A 112 -26.07 10.39 5.07
C VAL A 112 -26.70 10.16 6.45
N GLN A 113 -25.87 9.85 7.44
CA GLN A 113 -26.26 9.72 8.84
C GLN A 113 -25.88 10.93 9.67
N GLY A 114 -24.85 11.68 9.27
CA GLY A 114 -24.27 12.69 10.14
C GLY A 114 -22.88 13.17 9.76
N TYR A 115 -22.30 14.01 10.62
CA TYR A 115 -20.92 14.48 10.50
C TYR A 115 -20.12 14.21 11.79
N SER A 116 -18.86 13.81 11.60
CA SER A 116 -17.85 13.58 12.63
C SER A 116 -16.74 14.62 12.48
N LEU A 117 -16.64 15.53 13.45
CA LEU A 117 -15.73 16.68 13.38
C LEU A 117 -14.39 16.35 14.01
N ARG A 118 -13.40 16.00 13.18
CA ARG A 118 -12.06 15.59 13.60
C ARG A 118 -11.05 16.73 13.40
N LYS A 119 -9.90 16.66 14.07
CA LYS A 119 -8.78 17.62 13.91
C LYS A 119 -8.10 17.58 12.53
N ILE A 120 -8.45 16.59 11.70
CA ILE A 120 -7.92 16.39 10.35
C ILE A 120 -8.91 16.91 9.29
N GLY A 121 -10.21 16.96 9.63
CA GLY A 121 -11.28 17.35 8.72
C GLY A 121 -12.66 16.99 9.29
N ALA A 122 -13.72 17.47 8.62
CA ALA A 122 -15.11 17.09 8.93
C ALA A 122 -15.51 15.89 8.06
N ALA A 123 -15.69 14.72 8.68
CA ALA A 123 -16.00 13.49 7.96
C ALA A 123 -17.52 13.26 7.93
N CYS A 124 -18.08 13.11 6.74
CA CYS A 124 -19.49 12.75 6.54
C CYS A 124 -19.65 11.25 6.77
N ARG A 125 -20.57 10.88 7.67
CA ARG A 125 -20.90 9.49 8.00
C ARG A 125 -22.03 9.03 7.09
N ILE A 126 -21.78 7.99 6.30
CA ILE A 126 -22.76 7.41 5.37
C ILE A 126 -23.03 5.95 5.73
N SER A 127 -24.26 5.50 5.53
CA SER A 127 -24.64 4.09 5.55
C SER A 127 -25.07 3.59 4.19
N PHE A 128 -24.88 2.31 3.90
CA PHE A 128 -25.25 1.71 2.61
C PHE A 128 -25.75 0.27 2.76
N SER A 129 -26.36 -0.27 1.71
CA SER A 129 -26.78 -1.67 1.66
C SER A 129 -25.77 -2.48 0.85
N THR A 130 -25.13 -3.48 1.48
CA THR A 130 -24.28 -4.46 0.78
C THR A 130 -24.62 -5.88 1.21
N ALA A 131 -24.72 -6.79 0.23
CA ALA A 131 -24.87 -8.21 0.45
C ALA A 131 -23.61 -8.80 1.14
N PRO A 132 -23.76 -9.82 2.01
CA PRO A 132 -22.65 -10.39 2.77
C PRO A 132 -21.71 -11.20 1.86
N GLY A 133 -20.56 -10.63 1.48
CA GLY A 133 -19.47 -11.29 0.78
C GLY A 133 -18.11 -10.66 1.09
N SER A 134 -17.15 -11.49 1.55
CA SER A 134 -15.75 -11.20 1.99
C SER A 134 -15.33 -9.72 2.12
N GLN A 135 -15.58 -9.14 3.30
CA GLN A 135 -15.52 -7.71 3.60
C GLN A 135 -14.14 -7.14 4.03
N SER A 136 -13.03 -7.88 3.99
CA SER A 136 -11.82 -7.42 4.72
C SER A 136 -11.10 -6.21 4.11
N ASP A 137 -11.42 -5.81 2.87
CA ASP A 137 -10.53 -4.95 2.09
C ASP A 137 -11.23 -3.91 1.19
N ARG A 138 -12.49 -3.59 1.44
CA ARG A 138 -13.23 -2.53 0.72
C ARG A 138 -13.22 -1.23 1.52
N LEU A 139 -13.34 -0.08 0.84
CA LEU A 139 -13.40 1.25 1.43
C LEU A 139 -12.23 1.54 2.35
N THR A 140 -11.01 1.36 1.83
CA THR A 140 -9.80 1.67 2.61
C THR A 140 -9.63 3.19 2.76
N PRO A 141 -9.21 3.70 3.94
CA PRO A 141 -8.95 5.13 4.12
C PRO A 141 -7.98 5.67 3.07
N GLY A 142 -8.26 6.84 2.49
CA GLY A 142 -7.51 7.46 1.40
C GLY A 142 -7.95 7.05 -0.01
N THR A 143 -8.92 6.13 -0.15
CA THR A 143 -9.49 5.75 -1.45
C THR A 143 -10.37 6.86 -2.00
N LEU A 144 -10.24 7.14 -3.30
CA LEU A 144 -11.10 8.08 -4.02
C LEU A 144 -12.41 7.40 -4.40
N VAL A 145 -13.54 8.05 -4.10
CA VAL A 145 -14.88 7.56 -4.44
C VAL A 145 -15.70 8.66 -5.12
N ALA A 146 -16.67 8.25 -5.92
CA ALA A 146 -17.62 9.15 -6.55
C ALA A 146 -19.05 8.80 -6.13
N LEU A 147 -19.86 9.82 -5.87
CA LEU A 147 -21.25 9.68 -5.44
C LEU A 147 -22.19 10.46 -6.37
N SER A 148 -23.38 9.94 -6.58
CA SER A 148 -24.47 10.62 -7.30
C SER A 148 -25.80 10.31 -6.64
N PRO A 149 -26.79 11.23 -6.65
CA PRO A 149 -28.17 10.89 -6.36
C PRO A 149 -28.65 9.71 -7.19
N ARG A 150 -29.39 8.78 -6.58
CA ARG A 150 -29.99 7.61 -7.27
C ARG A 150 -30.97 8.04 -8.38
N SER A 151 -31.56 9.22 -8.25
CA SER A 151 -32.41 9.82 -9.29
C SER A 151 -31.62 10.31 -10.51
N ASP A 152 -30.34 10.69 -10.33
CA ASP A 152 -29.49 11.20 -11.41
C ASP A 152 -28.60 10.11 -12.03
N ASN A 153 -28.09 9.15 -11.24
CA ASN A 153 -27.21 8.07 -11.68
C ASN A 153 -26.01 8.55 -12.54
N PHE A 154 -25.28 9.56 -12.06
CA PHE A 154 -24.12 10.15 -12.74
C PHE A 154 -24.45 10.70 -14.14
N ARG A 155 -25.68 11.15 -14.40
CA ARG A 155 -26.03 11.78 -15.67
C ARG A 155 -25.51 13.21 -15.73
N SER A 156 -25.73 13.96 -14.65
CA SER A 156 -25.38 15.37 -14.55
C SER A 156 -24.70 15.73 -13.22
N LYS A 157 -24.93 14.95 -12.15
CA LYS A 157 -24.42 15.19 -10.81
C LYS A 157 -23.36 14.15 -10.44
N CYS A 158 -22.24 14.62 -9.92
CA CYS A 158 -21.18 13.80 -9.38
C CYS A 158 -20.53 14.56 -8.25
N MET A 159 -20.35 13.90 -7.11
CA MET A 159 -19.71 14.45 -5.92
C MET A 159 -18.52 13.56 -5.62
N VAL A 160 -17.36 14.18 -5.41
CA VAL A 160 -16.11 13.46 -5.21
C VAL A 160 -15.78 13.47 -3.74
N ALA A 161 -15.33 12.32 -3.22
CA ALA A 161 -14.92 12.21 -1.84
C ALA A 161 -13.74 11.24 -1.68
N THR A 162 -13.08 11.31 -0.53
CA THR A 162 -12.05 10.35 -0.11
C THR A 162 -12.48 9.66 1.17
N ILE A 163 -12.20 8.37 1.31
CA ILE A 163 -12.55 7.63 2.53
C ILE A 163 -11.69 8.10 3.70
N ALA A 164 -12.29 8.45 4.82
CA ALA A 164 -11.61 8.95 6.01
C ALA A 164 -11.23 7.82 6.97
N LEU A 165 -12.21 7.00 7.35
CA LEU A 165 -12.07 5.94 8.36
C LEU A 165 -13.16 4.89 8.16
N ASN A 166 -12.79 3.62 8.37
CA ASN A 166 -13.71 2.48 8.35
C ASN A 166 -13.71 1.86 9.76
N ASP A 167 -14.81 2.00 10.49
CA ASP A 167 -14.98 1.35 11.80
C ASP A 167 -15.19 -0.15 11.52
N GLY A 168 -14.11 -0.93 11.66
CA GLY A 168 -14.01 -2.34 11.24
C GLY A 168 -14.90 -3.35 11.95
N ASP A 169 -16.04 -2.96 12.52
CA ASP A 169 -17.00 -3.83 13.18
C ASP A 169 -18.35 -3.80 12.46
N SER A 170 -18.57 -4.75 11.56
CA SER A 170 -19.88 -5.35 11.16
C SER A 170 -21.06 -4.42 10.80
N SER A 171 -20.85 -3.12 10.69
CA SER A 171 -21.86 -2.10 10.43
C SER A 171 -21.59 -1.51 9.05
N PRO A 172 -22.59 -1.33 8.19
CA PRO A 172 -22.37 -0.81 6.83
C PRO A 172 -22.26 0.72 6.85
N VAL A 173 -21.39 1.26 7.72
CA VAL A 173 -21.23 2.69 7.96
C VAL A 173 -19.77 3.07 7.71
N VAL A 174 -19.56 4.09 6.89
CA VAL A 174 -18.22 4.59 6.53
C VAL A 174 -18.18 6.11 6.61
N GLU A 175 -17.02 6.64 6.98
CA GLU A 175 -16.77 8.07 7.01
C GLU A 175 -15.98 8.52 5.76
N LEU A 176 -16.37 9.65 5.17
CA LEU A 176 -15.72 10.25 3.99
C LEU A 176 -15.45 11.75 4.15
N PHE A 177 -14.41 12.26 3.50
CA PHE A 177 -14.12 13.68 3.32
C PHE A 177 -14.53 14.11 1.92
N TRP A 178 -15.41 15.10 1.83
CA TRP A 178 -15.78 15.72 0.55
C TRP A 178 -14.58 16.42 -0.09
N ALA A 179 -14.44 16.31 -1.41
CA ALA A 179 -13.42 17.02 -2.18
C ALA A 179 -13.67 18.54 -2.14
N ASN A 180 -14.94 18.93 -2.23
CA ASN A 180 -15.41 20.30 -2.13
C ASN A 180 -16.48 20.38 -1.04
N GLU A 181 -16.36 21.35 -0.14
CA GLU A 181 -17.32 21.54 0.95
C GLU A 181 -18.69 21.98 0.44
N GLY A 182 -18.78 22.56 -0.77
CA GLY A 182 -20.04 22.86 -1.45
C GLY A 182 -20.82 21.60 -1.89
N ASP A 183 -20.16 20.45 -2.02
CA ASP A 183 -20.80 19.17 -2.33
C ASP A 183 -21.29 18.44 -1.07
N ALA A 184 -21.08 19.03 0.11
CA ALA A 184 -21.47 18.43 1.38
C ALA A 184 -22.99 18.26 1.46
N ILE A 185 -23.44 17.01 1.51
CA ILE A 185 -24.85 16.66 1.69
C ILE A 185 -25.15 16.54 3.18
N ILE A 186 -26.24 17.17 3.61
CA ILE A 186 -26.79 17.00 4.97
C ILE A 186 -28.10 16.21 4.99
N ASP A 187 -28.82 16.08 3.86
CA ASP A 187 -30.12 15.41 3.80
C ASP A 187 -30.00 13.87 3.96
N PRO A 188 -30.53 13.29 5.06
CA PRO A 188 -30.49 11.84 5.29
C PRO A 188 -31.44 11.04 4.39
N THR A 189 -32.38 11.71 3.70
CA THR A 189 -33.35 11.03 2.82
C THR A 189 -32.92 10.93 1.38
N LEU A 190 -31.88 11.69 1.01
CA LEU A 190 -31.31 11.59 -0.31
C LEU A 190 -30.62 10.23 -0.45
N GLU A 191 -31.21 9.38 -1.28
CA GLU A 191 -30.59 8.12 -1.65
C GLU A 191 -29.51 8.38 -2.70
N LEU A 192 -28.30 7.90 -2.41
CA LEU A 192 -27.12 8.02 -3.25
C LEU A 192 -26.70 6.64 -3.77
N VAL A 193 -25.96 6.66 -4.87
CA VAL A 193 -25.13 5.55 -5.34
C VAL A 193 -23.67 5.99 -5.21
N MET A 194 -22.82 5.10 -4.71
CA MET A 194 -21.38 5.34 -4.57
C MET A 194 -20.59 4.30 -5.36
N LEU A 195 -19.55 4.76 -6.05
CA LEU A 195 -18.62 3.94 -6.82
C LEU A 195 -17.22 4.02 -6.20
N GLU A 196 -16.61 2.87 -5.98
CA GLU A 196 -15.23 2.71 -5.49
C GLU A 196 -14.42 1.94 -6.54
N PRO A 197 -13.25 2.42 -6.99
CA PRO A 197 -12.43 1.67 -7.94
C PRO A 197 -11.84 0.42 -7.27
N LYS A 198 -11.78 -0.71 -7.99
CA LYS A 198 -11.19 -1.97 -7.45
C LYS A 198 -9.67 -1.94 -7.35
N GLY A 199 -9.03 -1.01 -8.05
CA GLY A 199 -7.58 -0.83 -8.08
C GLY A 199 -7.20 0.65 -7.98
N GLY A 200 -5.93 0.92 -7.69
CA GLY A 200 -5.40 2.27 -7.51
C GLY A 200 -5.57 2.78 -6.09
N TYR A 201 -4.55 3.46 -5.57
CA TYR A 201 -4.63 4.13 -4.29
C TYR A 201 -4.27 5.61 -4.41
N PHE A 202 -5.27 6.44 -4.15
CA PHE A 202 -5.24 7.87 -4.45
C PHE A 202 -4.32 8.67 -3.53
N GLU A 203 -4.36 8.43 -2.22
CA GLU A 203 -3.68 9.28 -1.23
C GLU A 203 -2.15 9.44 -1.44
N PRO A 204 -1.36 8.38 -1.75
CA PRO A 204 0.06 8.54 -2.06
C PRO A 204 0.29 9.37 -3.32
N LEU A 205 -0.52 9.17 -4.37
CA LEU A 205 -0.44 9.92 -5.62
C LEU A 205 -0.77 11.40 -5.40
N ARG A 206 -1.78 11.69 -4.57
CA ARG A 206 -2.12 13.07 -4.16
C ARG A 206 -0.91 13.79 -3.57
N HIS A 207 -0.22 13.18 -2.60
CA HIS A 207 0.97 13.82 -2.00
C HIS A 207 2.10 14.02 -3.02
N THR A 208 2.29 13.09 -3.95
CA THR A 208 3.28 13.22 -5.02
C THR A 208 2.94 14.37 -5.96
N MET A 209 1.68 14.47 -6.41
CA MET A 209 1.19 15.54 -7.28
C MET A 209 1.41 16.93 -6.67
N VAL A 210 1.00 17.12 -5.41
CA VAL A 210 1.25 18.38 -4.67
C VAL A 210 2.74 18.65 -4.50
N GLY A 211 3.52 17.60 -4.22
CA GLY A 211 4.97 17.69 -4.13
C GLY A 211 5.66 18.14 -5.41
N LEU A 212 5.16 17.73 -6.58
CA LEU A 212 5.66 18.14 -7.91
C LEU A 212 5.34 19.62 -8.18
N GLN A 213 4.11 20.08 -7.91
CA GLN A 213 3.73 21.49 -8.02
C GLN A 213 4.64 22.37 -7.15
N HIS A 214 4.93 21.92 -5.92
CA HIS A 214 5.92 22.59 -5.08
C HIS A 214 7.33 22.59 -5.68
N ALA A 215 7.79 21.47 -6.25
CA ALA A 215 9.13 21.37 -6.83
C ALA A 215 9.33 22.26 -8.06
N ALA A 216 8.26 22.58 -8.80
CA ALA A 216 8.28 23.56 -9.88
C ALA A 216 8.54 24.98 -9.36
N SER A 217 8.04 25.29 -8.16
CA SER A 217 8.10 26.62 -7.56
C SER A 217 9.45 27.08 -6.98
N PHE A 218 10.52 26.28 -7.12
CA PHE A 218 11.87 26.63 -6.68
C PHE A 218 12.95 25.87 -7.46
N GLU A 219 14.16 26.41 -7.54
CA GLU A 219 15.32 25.72 -8.12
C GLU A 219 15.98 24.76 -7.12
N SER A 220 16.36 23.58 -7.58
CA SER A 220 17.13 22.61 -6.81
C SER A 220 18.58 22.54 -7.31
N ARG A 221 19.52 22.27 -6.40
CA ARG A 221 20.93 22.04 -6.76
C ARG A 221 21.10 20.86 -7.74
N PHE A 222 20.13 19.96 -7.79
CA PHE A 222 20.14 18.77 -8.63
C PHE A 222 19.53 18.97 -10.02
N ASP A 223 18.93 20.14 -10.31
CA ASP A 223 18.32 20.43 -11.61
C ASP A 223 19.36 20.28 -12.76
N LYS A 224 20.64 20.57 -12.47
CA LYS A 224 21.77 20.36 -13.41
C LYS A 224 22.09 18.89 -13.73
N TYR A 225 21.64 17.95 -12.91
CA TYR A 225 21.80 16.51 -13.13
C TYR A 225 20.55 15.89 -13.77
N LEU A 226 19.36 16.43 -13.46
CA LEU A 226 18.08 15.87 -13.90
C LEU A 226 17.66 16.35 -15.29
N PHE A 227 17.96 17.61 -15.64
CA PHE A 227 17.40 18.30 -16.82
C PHE A 227 18.45 18.82 -17.80
N LYS A 228 19.74 18.67 -17.48
CA LYS A 228 20.85 19.13 -18.33
C LYS A 228 21.83 17.99 -18.58
N PRO A 229 22.56 18.01 -19.72
CA PRO A 229 23.59 17.03 -19.99
C PRO A 229 24.62 16.98 -18.86
N PHE A 230 24.97 15.77 -18.43
CA PHE A 230 25.95 15.61 -17.37
C PHE A 230 27.32 16.15 -17.82
N MET A 231 27.87 17.08 -17.04
CA MET A 231 29.19 17.67 -17.31
C MET A 231 30.26 17.09 -16.38
N LYS A 232 30.06 17.25 -15.06
CA LYS A 232 30.98 16.76 -14.02
C LYS A 232 30.30 16.69 -12.66
N HIS A 233 30.80 15.82 -11.80
CA HIS A 233 30.45 15.85 -10.38
C HIS A 233 31.00 17.12 -9.72
N GLN A 234 30.22 17.64 -8.77
CA GLN A 234 30.65 18.71 -7.88
C GLN A 234 30.74 18.16 -6.46
N THR A 235 31.60 18.76 -5.63
CA THR A 235 31.73 18.39 -4.22
C THR A 235 30.61 19.01 -3.41
N ALA A 236 29.95 18.21 -2.55
CA ALA A 236 28.89 18.67 -1.66
C ALA A 236 29.38 19.84 -0.78
N GLU A 237 28.53 20.87 -0.66
CA GLU A 237 28.91 22.15 -0.05
C GLU A 237 29.33 22.00 1.42
N TYR A 238 28.57 21.25 2.22
CA TYR A 238 28.90 20.98 3.62
C TYR A 238 30.26 20.32 3.83
N VAL A 239 30.72 19.52 2.87
CA VAL A 239 32.03 18.85 2.96
C VAL A 239 33.16 19.87 2.87
N ARG A 240 32.97 20.95 2.14
CA ARG A 240 33.93 22.07 2.02
C ARG A 240 33.98 22.95 3.27
N GLU A 241 33.00 22.81 4.16
CA GLU A 241 33.00 23.53 5.45
C GLU A 241 33.93 22.87 6.48
N THR A 242 34.32 21.61 6.26
CA THR A 242 35.30 20.93 7.11
C THR A 242 36.70 21.53 6.92
N ARG A 243 37.51 21.59 7.99
CA ARG A 243 38.89 22.12 7.91
C ARG A 243 39.77 21.43 6.86
N THR A 244 39.48 20.17 6.54
CA THR A 244 40.26 19.36 5.61
C THR A 244 39.65 19.32 4.20
N ASN A 245 38.51 19.98 3.98
CA ASN A 245 37.69 19.87 2.76
C ASN A 245 37.35 18.41 2.40
N LYS A 246 37.22 17.54 3.41
CA LYS A 246 37.00 16.10 3.26
C LYS A 246 36.02 15.58 4.30
N ALA A 247 35.18 14.65 3.88
CA ALA A 247 34.28 13.94 4.79
C ALA A 247 35.06 13.06 5.78
N VAL A 248 34.47 12.87 6.96
CA VAL A 248 35.04 12.06 8.04
C VAL A 248 34.90 10.58 7.72
N MET A 249 36.02 9.89 7.46
CA MET A 249 36.00 8.45 7.18
C MET A 249 35.88 7.62 8.47
N PRO A 250 34.83 6.79 8.64
CA PRO A 250 34.69 5.96 9.82
C PRO A 250 35.75 4.84 9.91
N THR A 251 35.97 4.31 11.12
CA THR A 251 36.88 3.17 11.32
C THR A 251 36.42 1.91 10.59
N ALA A 252 35.09 1.71 10.49
CA ALA A 252 34.47 0.63 9.73
C ALA A 252 34.84 0.62 8.24
N ALA A 253 35.26 1.77 7.68
CA ALA A 253 35.71 1.86 6.29
C ALA A 253 36.91 0.96 5.98
N LYS A 254 37.69 0.55 7.00
CA LYS A 254 38.81 -0.39 6.85
C LYS A 254 38.37 -1.82 6.50
N GLN A 255 37.11 -2.16 6.75
CA GLN A 255 36.55 -3.49 6.46
C GLN A 255 35.92 -3.59 5.06
N LEU A 256 35.81 -2.46 4.35
CA LEU A 256 35.23 -2.40 3.02
C LEU A 256 36.18 -3.00 1.98
N ASP A 257 35.63 -3.74 1.03
CA ASP A 257 36.40 -4.14 -0.16
C ASP A 257 36.64 -2.93 -1.10
N PRO A 258 37.54 -3.03 -2.09
CA PRO A 258 37.89 -1.90 -2.95
C PRO A 258 36.69 -1.26 -3.66
N SER A 259 35.69 -2.05 -4.07
CA SER A 259 34.50 -1.53 -4.76
C SER A 259 33.59 -0.75 -3.81
N GLN A 260 33.41 -1.25 -2.59
CA GLN A 260 32.68 -0.56 -1.52
C GLN A 260 33.39 0.71 -1.04
N LEU A 261 34.72 0.68 -0.95
CA LEU A 261 35.53 1.83 -0.54
C LEU A 261 35.49 2.96 -1.60
N ASP A 262 35.53 2.61 -2.88
CA ASP A 262 35.34 3.59 -3.97
C ASP A 262 33.95 4.23 -3.91
N ALA A 263 32.91 3.42 -3.71
CA ALA A 263 31.55 3.90 -3.52
C ALA A 263 31.44 4.84 -2.30
N LEU A 264 32.01 4.47 -1.14
CA LEU A 264 32.03 5.32 0.06
C LEU A 264 32.71 6.66 -0.22
N LYS A 265 33.89 6.67 -0.86
CA LYS A 265 34.63 7.91 -1.16
C LYS A 265 33.84 8.86 -2.06
N LYS A 266 33.19 8.32 -3.10
CA LYS A 266 32.37 9.13 -4.01
C LYS A 266 31.09 9.61 -3.33
N SER A 267 30.35 8.74 -2.65
CA SER A 267 29.10 9.09 -1.96
C SER A 267 29.28 10.02 -0.77
N THR A 268 30.48 10.15 -0.20
CA THR A 268 30.75 11.09 0.89
C THR A 268 31.32 12.42 0.41
N SER A 269 31.69 12.54 -0.87
CA SER A 269 32.29 13.77 -1.41
C SER A 269 31.44 14.45 -2.48
N GLN A 270 30.77 13.69 -3.35
CA GLN A 270 30.03 14.21 -4.49
C GLN A 270 28.62 14.67 -4.08
N GLU A 271 28.09 15.71 -4.71
CA GLU A 271 26.70 16.15 -4.54
C GLU A 271 25.71 15.06 -4.93
N LEU A 272 25.89 14.42 -6.09
CA LEU A 272 25.10 13.28 -6.53
C LEU A 272 26.00 12.04 -6.62
N ALA A 273 25.59 10.98 -5.94
CA ALA A 273 26.23 9.67 -6.04
C ALA A 273 25.20 8.56 -6.28
N ILE A 274 25.46 7.71 -7.25
CA ILE A 274 24.63 6.56 -7.61
C ILE A 274 25.45 5.30 -7.32
N VAL A 275 24.92 4.43 -6.46
CA VAL A 275 25.57 3.19 -6.05
C VAL A 275 24.68 2.02 -6.41
N GLN A 276 25.02 1.36 -7.50
CA GLN A 276 24.47 0.06 -7.85
C GLN A 276 25.09 -1.01 -6.95
N GLY A 277 24.25 -1.83 -6.34
CA GLY A 277 24.72 -3.01 -5.63
C GLY A 277 24.00 -4.28 -6.07
N PRO A 278 24.65 -5.08 -6.91
CA PRO A 278 24.19 -6.42 -7.26
C PRO A 278 23.90 -7.29 -6.03
N PRO A 279 23.15 -8.39 -6.18
CA PRO A 279 22.79 -9.26 -5.07
C PRO A 279 23.99 -9.73 -4.22
N GLY A 280 23.88 -9.59 -2.90
CA GLY A 280 24.89 -10.07 -1.96
C GLY A 280 26.19 -9.24 -1.88
N THR A 281 26.29 -8.09 -2.55
CA THR A 281 27.49 -7.23 -2.55
C THR A 281 27.63 -6.31 -1.34
N GLY A 282 26.66 -6.35 -0.41
CA GLY A 282 26.71 -5.60 0.85
C GLY A 282 26.22 -4.15 0.75
N LYS A 283 25.23 -3.86 -0.11
CA LYS A 283 24.56 -2.54 -0.22
C LYS A 283 24.26 -1.89 1.13
N THR A 284 23.53 -2.59 1.98
CA THR A 284 23.11 -2.10 3.30
C THR A 284 24.31 -1.85 4.21
N PHE A 285 25.33 -2.72 4.19
CA PHE A 285 26.55 -2.53 4.97
C PHE A 285 27.32 -1.28 4.53
N THR A 286 27.49 -1.09 3.22
CA THR A 286 28.10 0.12 2.65
C THR A 286 27.30 1.37 3.03
N SER A 287 25.97 1.31 2.99
CA SER A 287 25.08 2.41 3.37
C SER A 287 25.23 2.80 4.85
N ILE A 288 25.38 1.83 5.76
CA ILE A 288 25.64 2.08 7.19
C ILE A 288 26.93 2.87 7.39
N VAL A 289 28.01 2.51 6.68
CA VAL A 289 29.28 3.24 6.77
C VAL A 289 29.17 4.64 6.17
N MET A 290 28.37 4.82 5.10
CA MET A 290 28.04 6.14 4.56
C MET A 290 27.30 7.00 5.58
N ILE A 291 26.26 6.45 6.23
CA ILE A 291 25.47 7.11 7.27
C ILE A 291 26.35 7.57 8.44
N GLU A 292 27.23 6.69 8.92
CA GLU A 292 28.17 7.03 10.00
C GLU A 292 29.10 8.19 9.60
N SER A 293 29.57 8.19 8.34
CA SER A 293 30.37 9.28 7.78
C SER A 293 29.58 10.61 7.75
N TYR A 294 28.33 10.59 7.30
CA TYR A 294 27.50 11.79 7.23
C TYR A 294 27.22 12.40 8.61
N VAL A 295 26.83 11.56 9.58
CA VAL A 295 26.56 12.02 10.95
C VAL A 295 27.81 12.67 11.54
N LYS A 296 28.98 12.03 11.43
CA LYS A 296 30.24 12.59 11.95
C LYS A 296 30.67 13.86 11.22
N THR A 297 30.48 13.90 9.90
CA THR A 297 30.87 15.07 9.09
C THR A 297 29.99 16.28 9.42
N LEU A 298 28.67 16.11 9.52
CA LEU A 298 27.75 17.20 9.87
C LEU A 298 27.96 17.71 11.30
N GLN A 299 28.23 16.81 12.25
CA GLN A 299 28.62 17.19 13.61
C GLN A 299 29.90 18.03 13.60
N LEU A 300 30.91 17.64 12.82
CA LEU A 300 32.16 18.38 12.71
C LEU A 300 31.95 19.76 12.09
N CYS A 301 31.16 19.87 11.02
CA CYS A 301 30.83 21.17 10.41
C CYS A 301 30.13 22.11 11.40
N HIS A 302 29.24 21.58 12.24
CA HIS A 302 28.58 22.36 13.29
C HIS A 302 29.57 22.80 14.37
N GLN A 303 30.44 21.91 14.84
CA GLN A 303 31.48 22.27 15.80
C GLN A 303 32.46 23.32 15.26
N ASP A 304 32.85 23.22 13.98
CA ASP A 304 33.77 24.16 13.35
C ASP A 304 33.16 25.55 13.14
N LYS A 305 31.85 25.62 12.84
CA LYS A 305 31.13 26.90 12.67
C LYS A 305 30.92 27.66 13.98
N TRP A 306 30.65 26.98 15.09
CA TRP A 306 30.25 27.63 16.35
C TRP A 306 31.21 27.43 17.55
N GLY A 307 32.18 26.51 17.46
CA GLY A 307 33.13 26.24 18.54
C GLY A 307 32.47 25.85 19.86
N ASN A 308 33.00 26.37 20.98
CA ASN A 308 32.42 26.17 22.33
C ASN A 308 31.21 27.09 22.63
N ASN A 309 30.95 28.09 21.77
CA ASN A 309 29.79 28.95 21.91
C ASN A 309 28.57 28.22 21.34
N LYS A 310 27.92 27.38 22.16
CA LYS A 310 26.73 26.63 21.75
C LYS A 310 25.68 27.59 21.15
N PRO A 311 25.31 27.45 19.87
CA PRO A 311 24.11 28.11 19.38
C PRO A 311 22.89 27.40 19.98
N SER A 312 21.77 28.12 20.03
CA SER A 312 20.44 27.53 20.24
C SER A 312 19.98 26.65 19.08
N GLU A 313 20.69 26.67 17.94
CA GLU A 313 20.26 26.01 16.70
C GLU A 313 20.86 24.59 16.55
N PRO A 314 20.00 23.56 16.51
CA PRO A 314 20.38 22.15 16.44
C PRO A 314 20.87 21.74 15.05
N VAL A 315 21.70 20.69 14.98
CA VAL A 315 22.14 20.08 13.71
C VAL A 315 20.94 19.45 13.01
N ALA A 316 20.69 19.84 11.76
CA ALA A 316 19.65 19.22 10.94
C ALA A 316 19.95 17.73 10.72
N PRO A 317 18.95 16.83 10.86
CA PRO A 317 19.16 15.40 10.67
C PRO A 317 19.41 15.06 9.21
N ILE A 318 20.12 13.95 8.97
CA ILE A 318 20.13 13.31 7.65
C ILE A 318 18.82 12.59 7.42
N ILE A 319 18.32 12.62 6.18
CA ILE A 319 17.12 11.87 5.80
C ILE A 319 17.54 10.59 5.10
N ILE A 320 17.00 9.48 5.59
CA ILE A 320 17.09 8.16 4.98
C ILE A 320 15.68 7.77 4.53
N ALA A 321 15.52 7.40 3.26
CA ALA A 321 14.26 6.90 2.78
C ALA A 321 14.38 5.64 1.94
N ALA A 322 13.33 4.82 1.94
CA ALA A 322 13.21 3.64 1.08
C ALA A 322 11.77 3.49 0.59
N GLN A 323 11.55 2.72 -0.48
CA GLN A 323 10.21 2.53 -1.04
C GLN A 323 9.27 1.80 -0.05
N THR A 324 9.79 0.82 0.68
CA THR A 324 9.02 -0.01 1.62
C THR A 324 9.57 0.12 3.06
N ASN A 325 8.75 -0.21 4.06
CA ASN A 325 9.16 -0.11 5.47
C ASN A 325 10.24 -1.10 5.85
N HIS A 326 10.21 -2.30 5.28
CA HIS A 326 11.11 -3.39 5.66
C HIS A 326 12.61 -3.04 5.51
N PRO A 327 13.12 -2.62 4.33
CA PRO A 327 14.53 -2.24 4.18
C PRO A 327 14.90 -1.01 5.02
N LEU A 328 13.99 -0.04 5.15
CA LEU A 328 14.18 1.14 5.98
C LEU A 328 14.36 0.78 7.44
N ASP A 329 13.44 0.00 8.01
CA ASP A 329 13.45 -0.37 9.42
C ASP A 329 14.68 -1.23 9.73
N GLN A 330 15.04 -2.18 8.85
CA GLN A 330 16.29 -2.95 8.98
C GLN A 330 17.54 -2.08 9.01
N LEU A 331 17.58 -1.04 8.18
CA LEU A 331 18.70 -0.11 8.13
C LEU A 331 18.79 0.74 9.41
N LEU A 332 17.65 1.24 9.91
CA LEU A 332 17.57 2.02 11.14
C LEU A 332 17.91 1.18 12.38
N ASP A 333 17.40 -0.05 12.46
CA ASP A 333 17.71 -0.99 13.55
C ASP A 333 19.21 -1.30 13.63
N ARG A 334 19.87 -1.45 12.47
CA ARG A 334 21.32 -1.62 12.42
C ARG A 334 22.06 -0.36 12.89
N CYS A 335 21.59 0.82 12.53
CA CYS A 335 22.17 2.07 13.01
C CYS A 335 22.01 2.21 14.54
N LEU A 336 20.84 1.86 15.09
CA LEU A 336 20.60 1.81 16.54
C LEU A 336 21.54 0.80 17.23
N THR A 337 21.63 -0.42 16.70
CA THR A 337 22.45 -1.50 17.26
C THR A 337 23.94 -1.14 17.28
N LEU A 338 24.41 -0.42 16.26
CA LEU A 338 25.80 0.04 16.15
C LEU A 338 26.07 1.36 16.88
N GLY A 339 25.05 1.99 17.49
CA GLY A 339 25.18 3.27 18.17
C GLY A 339 25.50 4.43 17.22
N ILE A 340 25.05 4.35 15.96
CA ILE A 340 25.29 5.37 14.94
C ILE A 340 24.20 6.44 15.05
N GLY A 341 24.51 7.47 15.83
CA GLY A 341 23.68 8.67 15.97
C GLY A 341 22.31 8.43 16.63
N THR A 342 21.62 9.53 16.91
CA THR A 342 20.26 9.51 17.46
C THR A 342 19.24 9.40 16.33
N ILE A 343 18.35 8.41 16.37
CA ILE A 343 17.45 8.07 15.27
C ILE A 343 16.00 8.43 15.58
N THR A 344 15.25 8.78 14.54
CA THR A 344 13.79 8.89 14.56
C THR A 344 13.14 8.31 13.32
N ARG A 345 12.00 7.65 13.49
CA ARG A 345 11.18 7.07 12.42
C ARG A 345 9.90 7.90 12.18
N LEU A 346 9.61 8.27 10.93
CA LEU A 346 8.36 8.92 10.52
C LEU A 346 7.35 7.94 9.90
N GLY A 347 6.27 7.67 10.61
CA GLY A 347 5.19 6.76 10.19
C GLY A 347 4.99 5.63 11.20
N GLY A 348 3.77 5.10 11.27
CA GLY A 348 3.31 4.15 12.28
C GLY A 348 3.58 2.68 11.94
N GLY A 349 3.79 2.34 10.66
CA GLY A 349 4.01 0.96 10.18
C GLY A 349 5.38 0.33 10.51
N CYS A 350 5.98 0.64 11.65
CA CYS A 350 7.33 0.20 11.99
C CYS A 350 7.37 -1.08 12.85
N HIS A 351 8.49 -1.80 12.79
CA HIS A 351 8.78 -2.91 13.71
C HIS A 351 8.74 -2.48 15.18
N GLU A 352 8.38 -3.40 16.10
CA GLU A 352 8.19 -3.08 17.54
C GLU A 352 9.38 -2.36 18.18
N GLY A 353 10.62 -2.71 17.79
CA GLY A 353 11.84 -2.09 18.30
C GLY A 353 11.99 -0.60 17.97
N LEU A 354 11.34 -0.12 16.90
CA LEU A 354 11.40 1.28 16.46
C LEU A 354 10.24 2.14 16.98
N LYS A 355 9.21 1.54 17.60
CA LYS A 355 8.01 2.28 18.05
C LYS A 355 8.34 3.42 19.00
N GLU A 356 9.27 3.20 19.93
CA GLU A 356 9.74 4.22 20.87
C GLU A 356 10.53 5.35 20.19
N HIS A 357 11.15 5.05 19.05
CA HIS A 357 11.92 5.97 18.22
C HIS A 357 11.07 6.66 17.15
N THR A 358 9.74 6.49 17.16
CA THR A 358 8.85 7.27 16.29
C THR A 358 8.72 8.71 16.80
N VAL A 359 8.33 9.66 15.94
CA VAL A 359 8.00 11.03 16.39
C VAL A 359 6.89 11.00 17.43
N PHE A 360 5.92 10.10 17.31
CA PHE A 360 4.90 9.89 18.33
C PHE A 360 5.50 9.46 19.68
N GLY A 361 6.39 8.47 19.68
CA GLY A 361 7.12 8.03 20.87
C GLY A 361 8.00 9.13 21.49
N LEU A 362 8.61 9.99 20.67
CA LEU A 362 9.35 11.16 21.16
C LEU A 362 8.44 12.20 21.81
N ARG A 363 7.27 12.47 21.21
CA ARG A 363 6.29 13.42 21.77
C ARG A 363 5.79 12.98 23.14
N GLN A 364 5.52 11.69 23.35
CA GLN A 364 5.08 11.19 24.65
C GLN A 364 6.12 11.40 25.76
N ARG A 365 7.42 11.41 25.40
CA ARG A 365 8.52 11.65 26.33
C ARG A 365 8.78 13.15 26.59
N SER A 366 8.41 14.01 25.66
CA SER A 366 8.66 15.45 25.75
C SER A 366 7.52 16.20 26.46
N LYS A 367 7.88 17.08 27.40
CA LYS A 367 6.93 18.04 28.01
C LYS A 367 6.50 19.15 27.03
N ALA A 368 7.15 19.26 25.87
CA ALA A 368 6.88 20.27 24.84
C ALA A 368 5.61 19.99 24.01
N GLY A 369 4.91 18.88 24.26
CA GLY A 369 3.68 18.50 23.55
C GLY A 369 2.42 19.29 23.93
N ARG A 370 2.53 20.44 24.64
CA ARG A 370 1.37 21.27 24.95
C ARG A 370 0.83 21.90 23.67
N SER A 371 -0.47 21.69 23.46
CA SER A 371 -1.18 22.10 22.25
C SER A 371 -1.24 23.62 22.08
N ASN A 372 -1.42 24.04 20.82
CA ASN A 372 -1.74 25.43 20.51
C ASN A 372 -3.17 25.73 20.99
N GLY A 373 -3.30 26.30 22.19
CA GLY A 373 -4.59 26.55 22.83
C GLY A 373 -5.54 27.40 22.01
N LYS A 374 -5.04 28.30 21.15
CA LYS A 374 -5.88 29.16 20.30
C LYS A 374 -6.55 28.38 19.16
N ALA A 375 -5.77 27.61 18.40
CA ALA A 375 -6.30 26.80 17.29
C ALA A 375 -7.23 25.70 17.79
N GLU A 376 -6.92 25.08 18.94
CA GLU A 376 -7.80 24.09 19.57
C GLU A 376 -9.08 24.71 20.15
N ALA A 377 -9.03 25.93 20.70
CA ALA A 377 -10.23 26.62 21.15
C ALA A 377 -11.13 26.99 19.96
N ALA A 378 -10.56 27.47 18.85
CA ALA A 378 -11.28 27.73 17.62
C ALA A 378 -11.93 26.46 17.04
N HIS A 379 -11.20 25.33 17.03
CA HIS A 379 -11.74 24.03 16.65
C HIS A 379 -12.96 23.65 17.49
N LYS A 380 -12.87 23.77 18.82
CA LYS A 380 -14.00 23.49 19.73
C LYS A 380 -15.20 24.40 19.49
N ALA A 381 -14.96 25.69 19.24
CA ALA A 381 -16.02 26.65 18.95
C ALA A 381 -16.72 26.34 17.62
N LEU A 382 -15.96 26.08 16.55
CA LEU A 382 -16.50 25.69 15.24
C LEU A 382 -17.28 24.38 15.32
N SER A 383 -16.77 23.38 16.06
CA SER A 383 -17.49 22.13 16.26
C SER A 383 -18.82 22.31 16.99
N ARG A 384 -18.89 23.27 17.92
CA ARG A 384 -20.14 23.64 18.59
C ARG A 384 -21.12 24.33 17.61
N TYR A 385 -20.67 25.31 16.85
CA TYR A 385 -21.52 26.01 15.87
C TYR A 385 -22.05 25.06 14.78
N LEU A 386 -21.23 24.13 14.29
CA LEU A 386 -21.67 23.10 13.36
C LEU A 386 -22.74 22.19 13.96
N ARG A 387 -22.63 21.83 15.24
CA ARG A 387 -23.64 21.03 15.95
C ARG A 387 -24.94 21.81 16.13
N GLU A 388 -24.86 23.09 16.46
CA GLU A 388 -26.02 23.98 16.58
C GLU A 388 -26.74 24.15 15.22
N ALA A 389 -26.00 24.44 14.15
CA ALA A 389 -26.55 24.60 12.80
C ALA A 389 -27.21 23.30 12.30
N LEU A 390 -26.56 22.14 12.49
CA LEU A 390 -27.14 20.84 12.14
C LEU A 390 -28.39 20.53 12.99
N GLY A 391 -28.41 20.91 14.27
CA GLY A 391 -29.59 20.78 15.14
C GLY A 391 -30.79 21.60 14.64
N LYS A 392 -30.56 22.83 14.15
CA LYS A 392 -31.61 23.66 13.53
C LYS A 392 -32.20 23.02 12.26
N GLY A 393 -31.36 22.37 11.46
CA GLY A 393 -31.80 21.68 10.24
C GLY A 393 -32.58 20.39 10.51
N PHE A 394 -32.42 19.79 11.69
CA PHE A 394 -33.02 18.51 12.06
C PHE A 394 -33.54 18.53 13.50
N PRO A 395 -34.57 19.33 13.81
CA PRO A 395 -35.14 19.40 15.14
C PRO A 395 -35.79 18.06 15.53
N GLU A 396 -35.78 17.71 16.83
CA GLU A 396 -36.47 16.53 17.35
C GLU A 396 -37.99 16.59 17.14
N SER A 397 -38.56 17.81 17.02
CA SER A 397 -39.98 18.09 16.80
C SER A 397 -40.20 18.97 15.55
N PHE A 398 -40.91 20.10 15.67
CA PHE A 398 -41.05 21.08 14.60
C PHE A 398 -39.97 22.18 14.72
N VAL A 399 -39.70 22.86 13.61
CA VAL A 399 -38.88 24.09 13.65
C VAL A 399 -39.53 25.08 14.61
N GLN A 400 -38.75 25.88 15.33
CA GLN A 400 -39.31 26.89 16.23
C GLN A 400 -39.70 28.16 15.45
N ALA A 401 -40.68 28.90 15.95
CA ALA A 401 -41.12 30.13 15.29
C ALA A 401 -40.00 31.19 15.27
N GLU A 402 -39.18 31.20 16.32
CA GLU A 402 -37.98 32.03 16.46
C GLU A 402 -36.98 31.74 15.35
N ASP A 403 -36.69 30.46 15.08
CA ASP A 403 -35.76 30.06 14.00
C ASP A 403 -36.28 30.50 12.62
N LEU A 404 -37.60 30.44 12.39
CA LEU A 404 -38.19 30.94 11.14
C LEU A 404 -38.02 32.44 10.96
N TYR A 405 -38.14 33.21 12.05
CA TYR A 405 -37.97 34.66 12.05
C TYR A 405 -36.50 35.08 11.93
N ASP A 406 -35.62 34.49 12.74
CA ASP A 406 -34.17 34.73 12.72
C ASP A 406 -33.54 34.40 11.36
N MET A 407 -34.11 33.41 10.66
CA MET A 407 -33.72 33.04 9.30
C MET A 407 -34.53 33.76 8.22
N ASP A 408 -35.21 34.88 8.49
CA ASP A 408 -36.00 35.67 7.52
C ASP A 408 -36.90 34.81 6.59
N THR A 409 -37.47 33.71 7.08
CA THR A 409 -38.37 32.86 6.29
C THR A 409 -39.83 33.31 6.43
N ILE A 410 -40.14 33.99 7.54
CA ILE A 410 -41.43 34.63 7.82
C ILE A 410 -41.20 36.11 8.17
N THR A 411 -42.22 36.94 7.95
CA THR A 411 -42.20 38.38 8.27
C THR A 411 -42.48 38.63 9.76
N SER A 412 -42.17 39.84 10.27
CA SER A 412 -42.47 40.24 11.66
C SER A 412 -43.94 40.01 12.03
N LYS A 413 -44.86 40.39 11.15
CA LYS A 413 -46.31 40.20 11.37
C LYS A 413 -46.71 38.72 11.43
N GLN A 414 -46.07 37.89 10.61
CA GLN A 414 -46.32 36.44 10.61
C GLN A 414 -45.75 35.77 11.86
N TYR A 415 -44.59 36.23 12.34
CA TYR A 415 -44.02 35.78 13.61
C TYR A 415 -44.89 36.20 14.79
N GLU A 416 -45.29 37.47 14.85
CA GLU A 416 -46.22 37.99 15.84
C GLU A 416 -47.52 37.15 15.87
N SER A 417 -48.07 36.77 14.71
CA SER A 417 -49.27 35.91 14.65
C SER A 417 -49.11 34.52 15.26
N LEU A 418 -47.87 34.00 15.40
CA LEU A 418 -47.59 32.69 16.01
C LEU A 418 -47.31 32.79 17.52
N VAL A 419 -46.87 33.94 18.00
CA VAL A 419 -46.39 34.16 19.37
C VAL A 419 -47.36 34.99 20.20
N ASP A 420 -48.39 35.57 19.60
CA ASP A 420 -49.38 36.42 20.29
C ASP A 420 -50.13 35.65 21.41
N ASP A 421 -49.98 36.14 22.65
CA ASP A 421 -50.34 35.50 23.92
C ASP A 421 -51.84 35.57 24.27
N GLU A 422 -52.74 35.92 23.34
CA GLU A 422 -54.18 36.08 23.65
C GLU A 422 -54.96 34.75 23.82
N TRP A 423 -54.30 33.60 23.66
CA TRP A 423 -54.92 32.28 23.83
C TRP A 423 -54.40 31.61 25.11
N GLU A 424 -55.28 31.28 26.07
CA GLU A 424 -54.92 30.46 27.23
C GLU A 424 -54.54 29.04 26.75
N VAL A 425 -53.24 28.75 26.68
CA VAL A 425 -52.69 27.44 26.33
C VAL A 425 -52.35 26.68 27.62
N ASP A 426 -52.77 25.42 27.76
CA ASP A 426 -52.37 24.56 28.89
C ASP A 426 -50.83 24.45 28.95
N GLU A 427 -50.23 24.38 30.16
CA GLU A 427 -48.76 24.26 30.34
C GLU A 427 -48.15 23.08 29.54
N ALA A 428 -48.94 22.03 29.30
CA ALA A 428 -48.54 20.86 28.52
C ALA A 428 -48.50 21.11 27.00
N ASP A 429 -49.26 22.08 26.48
CA ASP A 429 -49.32 22.45 25.06
C ASP A 429 -48.38 23.60 24.73
N ALA A 430 -48.15 24.53 25.67
CA ALA A 430 -47.10 25.55 25.57
C ALA A 430 -45.69 24.93 25.41
N ALA A 431 -45.45 23.78 26.07
CA ALA A 431 -44.21 23.02 25.96
C ALA A 431 -43.95 22.39 24.56
N LYS A 432 -44.97 22.34 23.69
CA LYS A 432 -44.86 21.74 22.34
C LYS A 432 -44.42 22.73 21.25
N GLY A 433 -44.45 24.03 21.53
CA GLY A 433 -44.00 25.12 20.64
C GLY A 433 -45.10 25.68 19.70
N ALA A 434 -44.98 26.95 19.33
CA ALA A 434 -45.99 27.70 18.57
C ALA A 434 -46.39 27.06 17.22
N LEU A 435 -45.42 26.51 16.47
CA LEU A 435 -45.69 25.83 15.20
C LEU A 435 -46.44 24.50 15.39
N HIS A 436 -46.25 23.82 16.52
CA HIS A 436 -47.02 22.62 16.83
C HIS A 436 -48.51 22.98 17.01
N ILE A 437 -48.80 24.07 17.73
CA ILE A 437 -50.17 24.57 17.95
C ILE A 437 -50.80 25.00 16.62
N TRP A 438 -50.06 25.72 15.78
CA TRP A 438 -50.55 26.13 14.46
C TRP A 438 -50.89 24.94 13.54
N LEU A 439 -50.14 23.83 13.66
CA LEU A 439 -50.35 22.59 12.88
C LEU A 439 -51.35 21.61 13.51
N ASP A 440 -51.87 21.88 14.70
CA ASP A 440 -52.65 20.92 15.47
C ASP A 440 -53.90 20.41 14.70
N GLY A 441 -54.65 21.33 14.08
CA GLY A 441 -55.81 21.00 13.23
C GLY A 441 -55.47 20.17 11.98
N TYR A 442 -54.22 20.14 11.53
CA TYR A 442 -53.72 19.25 10.47
C TYR A 442 -53.32 17.87 11.02
N LEU A 443 -52.71 17.83 12.20
CA LEU A 443 -52.30 16.59 12.89
C LEU A 443 -53.53 15.76 13.33
N GLU A 444 -54.60 16.40 13.79
CA GLU A 444 -55.86 15.72 14.11
C GLU A 444 -56.54 15.07 12.89
N GLN A 445 -56.53 15.75 11.73
CA GLN A 445 -57.12 15.25 10.48
C GLN A 445 -56.36 14.04 9.91
N THR A 446 -55.03 14.02 10.08
CA THR A 446 -54.19 12.88 9.66
C THR A 446 -54.27 11.71 10.64
N ASN A 447 -54.41 11.97 11.95
CA ASN A 447 -54.61 10.93 12.96
C ASN A 447 -56.00 10.26 12.89
N ARG A 448 -57.05 10.94 12.39
CA ARG A 448 -58.36 10.31 12.11
C ARG A 448 -58.33 9.23 11.01
N ARG A 449 -57.25 9.12 10.22
CA ARG A 449 -57.01 8.02 9.26
C ARG A 449 -56.25 6.83 9.87
N ARG A 450 -55.94 6.84 11.17
CA ARG A 450 -54.91 6.01 11.79
C ARG A 450 -55.43 4.98 12.80
N THR A 451 -56.53 4.29 12.47
CA THR A 451 -56.90 3.03 13.16
C THR A 451 -56.57 1.81 12.31
N SER A 452 -55.28 1.51 12.15
CA SER A 452 -54.75 0.13 12.07
C SER A 452 -53.21 0.17 12.02
N GLY A 453 -52.57 -0.63 12.87
CA GLY A 453 -51.11 -0.86 12.85
C GLY A 453 -50.39 -0.37 14.10
N LYS A 454 -50.21 -1.28 15.07
CA LYS A 454 -49.27 -1.15 16.20
C LYS A 454 -47.84 -1.28 15.68
N ASP A 455 -46.90 -0.56 16.29
CA ASP A 455 -45.63 -1.13 16.72
C ASP A 455 -45.01 -0.29 17.83
N ALA A 456 -44.42 -0.98 18.80
CA ALA A 456 -43.79 -0.45 20.00
C ALA A 456 -42.28 -0.37 19.80
N ALA A 457 -41.64 0.69 20.29
CA ALA A 457 -40.20 0.73 20.47
C ALA A 457 -39.88 1.16 21.90
N ALA A 458 -39.08 0.34 22.56
CA ALA A 458 -38.58 0.54 23.91
C ALA A 458 -37.31 1.40 23.89
N ASP A 459 -37.26 2.37 24.81
CA ASP A 459 -36.11 3.25 25.00
C ASP A 459 -35.21 2.68 26.10
N GLN A 460 -33.90 2.64 25.87
CA GLN A 460 -32.88 2.36 26.89
C GLN A 460 -31.79 3.43 26.82
N PRO A 461 -31.49 4.15 27.92
CA PRO A 461 -30.36 5.05 27.95
C PRO A 461 -29.07 4.26 28.24
N LYS A 462 -27.99 4.59 27.54
CA LYS A 462 -26.61 4.17 27.88
C LYS A 462 -25.73 5.36 28.23
N PRO A 463 -24.70 5.14 29.07
CA PRO A 463 -24.14 6.16 29.95
C PRO A 463 -23.10 7.06 29.27
N ASP A 464 -23.01 8.29 29.80
CA ASP A 464 -21.98 9.29 29.56
C ASP A 464 -20.56 8.74 29.70
N GLN A 465 -19.78 8.86 28.63
CA GLN A 465 -18.36 9.24 28.63
C GLN A 465 -17.91 9.61 27.20
N ASP A 466 -17.22 10.77 27.08
CA ASP A 466 -16.58 11.36 25.89
C ASP A 466 -17.47 12.01 24.79
N ARG A 467 -18.19 13.08 25.14
CA ARG A 467 -19.04 13.89 24.22
C ARG A 467 -18.32 14.79 23.20
N ASP A 468 -16.99 14.89 23.25
CA ASP A 468 -16.22 15.82 22.39
C ASP A 468 -16.04 15.28 20.95
N PHE A 469 -16.28 13.97 20.71
CA PHE A 469 -16.12 13.32 19.39
C PHE A 469 -17.31 12.47 18.95
N ALA A 470 -18.47 12.59 19.61
CA ALA A 470 -19.67 11.87 19.21
C ALA A 470 -20.15 12.35 17.82
N PRO A 471 -20.47 11.43 16.88
CA PRO A 471 -21.06 11.78 15.59
C PRO A 471 -22.34 12.59 15.80
N ILE A 472 -22.54 13.62 14.99
CA ILE A 472 -23.80 14.38 14.98
C ILE A 472 -24.78 13.54 14.17
N GLU A 473 -25.63 12.77 14.85
CA GLU A 473 -26.66 11.95 14.20
C GLU A 473 -27.80 12.83 13.71
N ILE A 474 -28.23 12.56 12.47
CA ILE A 474 -29.28 13.29 11.78
C ILE A 474 -30.49 12.36 11.66
N SER A 475 -31.55 12.61 12.42
CA SER A 475 -32.80 11.83 12.37
C SER A 475 -34.00 12.73 12.08
N ARG A 476 -34.87 12.34 11.13
CA ARG A 476 -36.10 13.07 10.81
C ARG A 476 -37.26 12.69 11.75
N PRO A 477 -38.14 13.64 12.10
CA PRO A 477 -39.48 13.35 12.61
C PRO A 477 -40.34 12.61 11.55
N ALA A 478 -40.97 11.50 11.95
CA ALA A 478 -41.75 10.61 11.07
C ALA A 478 -42.96 11.28 10.37
N CYS A 479 -43.46 12.42 10.88
CA CYS A 479 -44.61 13.14 10.33
C CYS A 479 -44.31 13.84 9.00
N MET A 480 -43.08 14.28 8.76
CA MET A 480 -42.71 14.98 7.52
C MET A 480 -42.79 14.07 6.28
N LEU A 481 -42.49 12.77 6.43
CA LEU A 481 -42.42 11.81 5.33
C LEU A 481 -43.74 11.62 4.55
N LYS A 482 -44.90 11.79 5.19
CA LYS A 482 -46.20 11.58 4.52
C LYS A 482 -46.67 12.78 3.71
N ALA A 483 -46.27 14.00 4.06
CA ALA A 483 -46.63 15.20 3.29
C ALA A 483 -45.97 15.21 1.89
N PHE A 484 -44.80 14.58 1.77
CA PHE A 484 -44.06 14.44 0.50
C PHE A 484 -44.57 13.31 -0.41
N GLN A 485 -45.33 12.35 0.11
CA GLN A 485 -45.65 11.11 -0.62
C GLN A 485 -46.93 11.17 -1.46
N ASP A 486 -47.79 12.17 -1.28
CA ASP A 486 -49.20 12.07 -1.70
C ASP A 486 -49.66 13.13 -2.74
N ARG A 487 -48.75 13.86 -3.42
CA ARG A 487 -49.18 14.85 -4.44
C ARG A 487 -48.26 14.93 -5.67
N ASP A 488 -48.85 14.58 -6.81
CA ASP A 488 -48.29 14.72 -8.15
C ASP A 488 -47.96 16.19 -8.50
N GLY A 489 -46.67 16.46 -8.77
CA GLY A 489 -46.16 17.68 -9.42
C GLY A 489 -45.91 18.91 -8.54
N ASP A 490 -45.14 19.87 -9.05
CA ASP A 490 -44.71 21.13 -8.38
C ASP A 490 -45.86 22.10 -8.02
N TYR A 491 -47.12 21.72 -8.28
CA TYR A 491 -48.29 22.57 -8.06
C TYR A 491 -48.51 22.91 -6.58
N TRP A 492 -48.25 21.97 -5.68
CA TRP A 492 -48.39 22.21 -4.23
C TRP A 492 -47.38 23.26 -3.74
N LEU A 493 -46.17 23.27 -4.29
CA LEU A 493 -45.10 24.21 -3.94
C LEU A 493 -45.48 25.64 -4.34
N HIS A 494 -46.01 25.81 -5.55
CA HIS A 494 -46.51 27.11 -6.03
C HIS A 494 -47.68 27.62 -5.17
N ARG A 495 -48.61 26.72 -4.80
CA ARG A 495 -49.74 27.04 -3.91
C ARG A 495 -49.28 27.44 -2.51
N ALA A 496 -48.34 26.70 -1.91
CA ALA A 496 -47.78 27.01 -0.60
C ALA A 496 -47.09 28.39 -0.58
N LYS A 497 -46.26 28.67 -1.60
CA LYS A 497 -45.60 29.97 -1.78
C LYS A 497 -46.60 31.12 -1.90
N HIS A 498 -47.66 30.93 -2.69
CA HIS A 498 -48.71 31.94 -2.85
C HIS A 498 -49.51 32.17 -1.57
N LEU A 499 -49.84 31.11 -0.82
CA LEU A 499 -50.54 31.21 0.46
C LEU A 499 -49.71 31.92 1.53
N LEU A 500 -48.41 31.62 1.62
CA LEU A 500 -47.52 32.32 2.54
C LEU A 500 -47.40 33.81 2.21
N ALA A 501 -47.28 34.17 0.92
CA ALA A 501 -47.13 35.56 0.49
C ALA A 501 -48.39 36.42 0.68
N ARG A 502 -49.58 35.81 0.67
CA ARG A 502 -50.86 36.53 0.72
C ARG A 502 -51.38 36.78 2.15
N ASN A 503 -50.93 35.99 3.12
CA ASN A 503 -51.45 36.04 4.50
C ASN A 503 -50.38 36.61 5.43
N GLU A 504 -50.64 37.79 6.01
CA GLU A 504 -49.80 38.37 7.08
C GLU A 504 -49.98 37.64 8.42
N ASP A 505 -51.15 37.03 8.63
CA ASP A 505 -51.48 36.18 9.78
C ASP A 505 -51.60 34.71 9.32
N LEU A 506 -50.77 33.85 9.88
CA LEU A 506 -50.66 32.45 9.44
C LEU A 506 -51.89 31.60 9.83
N TYR A 507 -52.71 32.03 10.79
CA TYR A 507 -53.93 31.31 11.18
C TYR A 507 -55.05 31.43 10.12
N GLN A 508 -54.97 32.43 9.23
CA GLN A 508 -55.90 32.59 8.10
C GLN A 508 -55.74 31.50 7.02
N ILE A 509 -54.61 30.78 7.04
CA ILE A 509 -54.39 29.62 6.17
C ILE A 509 -55.25 28.46 6.68
N MET A 510 -56.05 27.87 5.79
CA MET A 510 -56.92 26.73 6.14
C MET A 510 -56.08 25.55 6.69
N PRO A 511 -56.53 24.86 7.76
CA PRO A 511 -55.78 23.76 8.37
C PRO A 511 -55.30 22.68 7.38
N ALA A 512 -56.09 22.38 6.35
CA ALA A 512 -55.74 21.40 5.32
C ALA A 512 -54.52 21.80 4.44
N ASP A 513 -54.24 23.10 4.33
CA ASP A 513 -53.12 23.65 3.55
C ASP A 513 -51.91 24.03 4.43
N ARG A 514 -52.05 24.11 5.76
CA ARG A 514 -50.96 24.47 6.69
C ARG A 514 -49.76 23.52 6.63
N GLY A 515 -50.01 22.22 6.47
CA GLY A 515 -48.94 21.22 6.31
C GLY A 515 -48.06 21.46 5.07
N ALA A 516 -48.66 21.88 3.94
CA ALA A 516 -47.91 22.19 2.73
C ALA A 516 -47.10 23.50 2.86
N VAL A 517 -47.64 24.50 3.56
CA VAL A 517 -46.94 25.75 3.87
C VAL A 517 -45.79 25.51 4.85
N TYR A 518 -45.98 24.67 5.87
CA TYR A 518 -44.91 24.26 6.76
C TYR A 518 -43.79 23.53 6.01
N CYS A 519 -44.11 22.59 5.11
CA CYS A 519 -43.11 21.92 4.28
C CYS A 519 -42.31 22.92 3.43
N TYR A 520 -42.97 23.94 2.88
CA TYR A 520 -42.29 25.01 2.14
C TYR A 520 -41.34 25.84 3.03
N LEU A 521 -41.80 26.25 4.21
CA LEU A 521 -40.99 26.98 5.20
C LEU A 521 -39.79 26.13 5.66
N TYR A 522 -40.02 24.86 5.96
CA TYR A 522 -38.96 23.91 6.32
C TYR A 522 -37.93 23.76 5.20
N MET A 523 -38.35 23.66 3.93
CA MET A 523 -37.41 23.64 2.80
C MET A 523 -36.54 24.90 2.76
N GLN A 524 -37.11 26.09 3.01
CA GLN A 524 -36.33 27.33 3.04
C GLN A 524 -35.34 27.38 4.21
N VAL A 525 -35.74 26.93 5.40
CA VAL A 525 -34.84 26.77 6.55
C VAL A 525 -33.73 25.80 6.21
N PHE A 526 -34.08 24.65 5.64
CA PHE A 526 -33.14 23.60 5.26
C PHE A 526 -32.10 24.08 4.25
N ASP A 527 -32.50 24.85 3.23
CA ASP A 527 -31.59 25.43 2.24
C ASP A 527 -30.63 26.46 2.88
N ARG A 528 -31.14 27.29 3.81
CA ARG A 528 -30.33 28.26 4.56
C ARG A 528 -29.34 27.56 5.50
N VAL A 529 -29.79 26.57 6.27
CA VAL A 529 -28.94 25.74 7.13
C VAL A 529 -27.89 25.02 6.30
N THR A 530 -28.24 24.48 5.12
CA THR A 530 -27.26 23.84 4.22
C THR A 530 -26.15 24.81 3.84
N THR A 531 -26.50 26.04 3.46
CA THR A 531 -25.52 27.08 3.10
C THR A 531 -24.65 27.48 4.29
N GLU A 532 -25.25 27.62 5.47
CA GLU A 532 -24.55 27.92 6.73
C GLU A 532 -23.56 26.80 7.09
N VAL A 533 -24.00 25.54 7.07
CA VAL A 533 -23.16 24.37 7.36
C VAL A 533 -22.01 24.27 6.36
N GLN A 534 -22.24 24.45 5.06
CA GLN A 534 -21.17 24.47 4.07
C GLN A 534 -20.15 25.58 4.34
N GLY A 535 -20.59 26.78 4.75
CA GLY A 535 -19.71 27.87 5.17
C GLY A 535 -18.87 27.52 6.40
N LEU A 536 -19.49 26.92 7.41
CA LEU A 536 -18.82 26.46 8.62
C LEU A 536 -17.83 25.32 8.35
N LEU A 537 -18.15 24.40 7.44
CA LEU A 537 -17.25 23.33 7.00
C LEU A 537 -15.99 23.88 6.34
N ARG A 538 -16.10 24.93 5.51
CA ARG A 538 -14.93 25.64 4.94
C ARG A 538 -14.06 26.27 6.02
N GLN A 539 -14.65 26.95 7.00
CA GLN A 539 -13.92 27.50 8.14
C GLN A 539 -13.24 26.41 8.98
N HIS A 540 -13.92 25.28 9.17
CA HIS A 540 -13.37 24.11 9.86
C HIS A 540 -12.16 23.52 9.13
N LYS A 541 -12.20 23.41 7.80
CA LYS A 541 -11.05 22.98 6.99
C LYS A 541 -9.85 23.91 7.16
N ALA A 542 -10.07 25.23 7.11
CA ALA A 542 -9.01 26.21 7.33
C ALA A 542 -8.40 26.08 8.74
N ASN A 543 -9.24 25.87 9.78
CA ASN A 543 -8.76 25.61 11.13
C ASN A 543 -7.97 24.28 11.26
N CYS A 544 -8.40 23.22 10.57
CA CYS A 544 -7.65 21.96 10.50
C CYS A 544 -6.27 22.14 9.85
N ALA A 545 -6.16 23.01 8.83
CA ALA A 545 -4.88 23.38 8.23
C ALA A 545 -3.97 24.09 9.27
N GLU A 546 -4.49 25.04 10.04
CA GLU A 546 -3.72 25.68 11.14
C GLU A 546 -3.27 24.67 12.21
N LEU A 547 -4.13 23.73 12.59
CA LEU A 547 -3.79 22.65 13.53
C LEU A 547 -2.67 21.76 12.98
N LYS A 548 -2.70 21.44 11.68
CA LYS A 548 -1.65 20.67 11.00
C LYS A 548 -0.33 21.44 11.02
N MET A 549 -0.34 22.74 10.74
CA MET A 549 0.87 23.59 10.81
C MET A 549 1.47 23.59 12.22
N ALA A 550 0.64 23.87 13.24
CA ALA A 550 1.07 23.88 14.64
C ALA A 550 1.64 22.51 15.08
N ARG A 551 1.07 21.42 14.57
CA ARG A 551 1.57 20.06 14.82
C ARG A 551 2.94 19.83 14.19
N PHE A 552 3.16 20.26 12.95
CA PHE A 552 4.48 20.16 12.30
C PHE A 552 5.53 20.97 13.04
N GLU A 553 5.22 22.19 13.48
CA GLU A 553 6.12 22.99 14.31
C GLU A 553 6.47 22.29 15.63
N SER A 554 5.47 21.72 16.31
CA SER A 554 5.67 20.95 17.53
C SER A 554 6.57 19.73 17.28
N ASN A 555 6.34 18.98 16.20
CA ASN A 555 7.17 17.84 15.83
C ASN A 555 8.61 18.24 15.56
N ILE A 556 8.85 19.35 14.84
CA ILE A 556 10.20 19.88 14.58
C ILE A 556 10.91 20.21 15.89
N ARG A 557 10.24 20.90 16.83
CA ARG A 557 10.79 21.19 18.16
C ARG A 557 11.16 19.91 18.90
N VAL A 558 10.31 18.89 18.87
CA VAL A 558 10.57 17.60 19.53
C VAL A 558 11.75 16.86 18.90
N ILE A 559 11.88 16.86 17.57
CA ILE A 559 13.02 16.27 16.84
C ILE A 559 14.32 16.98 17.24
N HIS A 560 14.28 18.30 17.34
CA HIS A 560 15.40 19.12 17.74
C HIS A 560 15.80 18.94 19.21
N ASP A 561 14.84 18.97 20.14
CA ASP A 561 15.06 18.76 21.58
C ASP A 561 15.66 17.37 21.86
N ALA A 562 15.24 16.36 21.08
CA ALA A 562 15.78 15.01 21.18
C ALA A 562 17.18 14.85 20.56
N GLY A 563 17.72 15.89 19.89
CA GLY A 563 19.04 15.83 19.27
C GLY A 563 19.14 14.80 18.16
N VAL A 564 18.06 14.62 17.39
CA VAL A 564 17.96 13.63 16.31
C VAL A 564 18.95 13.96 15.20
N GLN A 565 19.72 12.95 14.80
CA GLN A 565 20.74 13.05 13.76
C GLN A 565 20.36 12.29 12.50
N ILE A 566 19.51 11.27 12.63
CA ILE A 566 19.04 10.42 11.54
C ILE A 566 17.51 10.37 11.59
N LEU A 567 16.88 10.71 10.48
CA LEU A 567 15.44 10.61 10.30
C LEU A 567 15.14 9.63 9.17
N GLY A 568 14.37 8.59 9.48
CA GLY A 568 13.95 7.57 8.52
C GLY A 568 12.48 7.65 8.13
N CYS A 569 12.16 7.66 6.84
CA CYS A 569 10.78 7.65 6.33
C CYS A 569 10.65 6.87 5.02
N THR A 570 9.45 6.47 4.61
CA THR A 570 9.28 5.93 3.25
C THR A 570 9.39 7.04 2.19
N THR A 571 9.52 6.67 0.91
CA THR A 571 9.45 7.64 -0.21
C THR A 571 8.10 8.36 -0.25
N THR A 572 6.99 7.68 0.04
CA THR A 572 5.68 8.32 0.27
C THR A 572 5.73 9.27 1.47
N GLY A 573 6.47 8.92 2.53
CA GLY A 573 6.72 9.80 3.68
C GLY A 573 7.44 11.10 3.31
N LEU A 574 8.36 11.08 2.34
CA LEU A 574 9.08 12.28 1.88
C LEU A 574 8.14 13.36 1.32
N VAL A 575 7.09 12.93 0.63
CA VAL A 575 6.09 13.81 0.01
C VAL A 575 4.91 14.10 0.96
N LYS A 576 4.47 13.13 1.76
CA LYS A 576 3.42 13.33 2.79
C LYS A 576 3.82 14.34 3.85
N TYR A 577 5.05 14.24 4.37
CA TYR A 577 5.59 15.09 5.43
C TYR A 577 6.45 16.23 4.88
N ARG A 578 6.28 16.59 3.60
CA ARG A 578 7.10 17.52 2.85
C ARG A 578 7.39 18.84 3.59
N GLY A 579 6.35 19.51 4.06
CA GLY A 579 6.49 20.82 4.73
C GLY A 579 7.34 20.76 5.99
N MET A 580 7.18 19.68 6.78
CA MET A 580 7.97 19.44 7.99
C MET A 580 9.43 19.10 7.65
N LEU A 581 9.65 18.20 6.68
CA LEU A 581 10.98 17.78 6.25
C LEU A 581 11.77 18.92 5.61
N ALA A 582 11.14 19.74 4.77
CA ALA A 582 11.75 20.93 4.20
C ALA A 582 12.11 21.96 5.28
N ALA A 583 11.25 22.13 6.29
CA ALA A 583 11.47 23.07 7.39
C ALA A 583 12.59 22.64 8.35
N LEU A 584 12.91 21.33 8.44
CA LEU A 584 14.09 20.82 9.15
C LEU A 584 15.42 21.18 8.46
N LYS A 585 15.37 21.67 7.21
CA LYS A 585 16.54 22.04 6.39
C LYS A 585 17.63 20.93 6.33
N PRO A 586 17.26 19.68 6.02
CA PRO A 586 18.21 18.59 5.84
C PRO A 586 19.21 18.94 4.74
N ARG A 587 20.46 18.49 4.89
CA ARG A 587 21.54 18.70 3.90
C ARG A 587 21.84 17.44 3.09
N VAL A 588 21.56 16.26 3.65
CA VAL A 588 21.84 14.95 3.05
C VAL A 588 20.54 14.15 2.94
N LEU A 589 20.28 13.63 1.74
CA LEU A 589 19.20 12.70 1.43
C LEU A 589 19.78 11.40 0.87
N LEU A 590 19.60 10.29 1.58
CA LEU A 590 19.96 8.96 1.14
C LEU A 590 18.69 8.16 0.82
N ILE A 591 18.59 7.67 -0.41
CA ILE A 591 17.51 6.80 -0.85
C ILE A 591 18.06 5.38 -0.99
N GLU A 592 17.54 4.47 -0.19
CA GLU A 592 17.82 3.03 -0.23
C GLU A 592 16.73 2.31 -1.05
N GLU A 593 17.14 1.24 -1.76
CA GLU A 593 16.40 0.63 -2.87
C GLU A 593 15.79 1.66 -3.84
N ALA A 594 16.59 2.67 -4.22
CA ALA A 594 16.18 3.78 -5.08
C ALA A 594 15.71 3.36 -6.48
N ALA A 595 16.04 2.14 -6.93
CA ALA A 595 15.58 1.56 -8.18
C ALA A 595 14.09 1.16 -8.16
N GLU A 596 13.52 0.90 -6.98
CA GLU A 596 12.10 0.57 -6.80
C GLU A 596 11.25 1.81 -6.52
N ALA A 597 11.90 2.96 -6.29
CA ALA A 597 11.23 4.20 -5.95
C ALA A 597 10.71 4.91 -7.21
N ARG A 598 9.45 5.36 -7.15
CA ARG A 598 8.88 6.20 -8.21
C ARG A 598 9.66 7.48 -8.37
N GLU A 599 9.96 7.81 -9.63
CA GLU A 599 10.74 8.98 -9.98
C GLU A 599 10.12 10.29 -9.46
N ALA A 600 8.80 10.46 -9.62
CA ALA A 600 8.10 11.65 -9.15
C ALA A 600 8.23 11.90 -7.64
N ASN A 601 8.26 10.83 -6.82
CA ASN A 601 8.41 10.97 -5.37
C ASN A 601 9.76 11.60 -5.02
N LEU A 602 10.82 11.15 -5.71
CA LEU A 602 12.18 11.66 -5.50
C LEU A 602 12.30 13.08 -6.04
N ALA A 603 11.80 13.35 -7.27
CA ALA A 603 11.81 14.69 -7.86
C ALA A 603 11.07 15.71 -6.98
N ALA A 604 9.89 15.33 -6.46
CA ALA A 604 9.16 16.13 -5.50
C ALA A 604 9.99 16.39 -4.23
N ALA A 605 10.71 15.40 -3.70
CA ALA A 605 11.46 15.49 -2.44
C ALA A 605 12.82 16.22 -2.50
N LEU A 606 13.22 16.81 -3.64
CA LEU A 606 14.48 17.56 -3.76
C LEU A 606 14.39 18.96 -3.15
N TYR A 607 14.33 19.06 -1.82
CA TYR A 607 14.23 20.35 -1.11
C TYR A 607 15.42 21.28 -1.42
N PRO A 608 15.24 22.62 -1.39
CA PRO A 608 16.33 23.58 -1.63
C PRO A 608 17.53 23.44 -0.68
N SER A 609 17.32 22.88 0.52
CA SER A 609 18.37 22.66 1.52
C SER A 609 19.25 21.45 1.23
N ILE A 610 18.81 20.51 0.38
CA ILE A 610 19.60 19.32 0.07
C ILE A 610 20.85 19.74 -0.72
N GLU A 611 22.00 19.35 -0.21
CA GLU A 611 23.32 19.56 -0.81
C GLU A 611 23.92 18.25 -1.32
N GLN A 612 23.44 17.11 -0.82
CA GLN A 612 23.87 15.79 -1.24
C GLN A 612 22.72 14.79 -1.37
N LEU A 613 22.64 14.14 -2.53
CA LEU A 613 21.70 13.07 -2.86
C LEU A 613 22.49 11.79 -3.14
N VAL A 614 22.15 10.72 -2.43
CA VAL A 614 22.74 9.40 -2.64
C VAL A 614 21.66 8.39 -2.96
N LEU A 615 21.74 7.80 -4.15
CA LEU A 615 20.82 6.78 -4.62
C LEU A 615 21.52 5.42 -4.54
N VAL A 616 21.07 4.56 -3.62
CA VAL A 616 21.57 3.20 -3.46
C VAL A 616 20.46 2.24 -3.89
N GLY A 617 20.77 1.30 -4.77
CA GLY A 617 19.78 0.34 -5.26
C GLY A 617 20.32 -0.54 -6.37
N ASP A 618 19.43 -1.16 -7.12
CA ASP A 618 19.80 -2.01 -8.26
C ASP A 618 18.75 -1.98 -9.38
N HIS A 619 18.98 -1.15 -10.40
CA HIS A 619 18.07 -1.00 -11.56
C HIS A 619 17.90 -2.26 -12.43
N GLN A 620 18.68 -3.31 -12.18
CA GLN A 620 18.50 -4.60 -12.86
C GLN A 620 17.57 -5.56 -12.08
N GLN A 621 17.19 -5.21 -10.84
CA GLN A 621 16.17 -5.88 -10.04
C GLN A 621 14.82 -5.16 -10.16
N LEU A 622 13.88 -5.30 -9.22
CA LEU A 622 12.52 -4.78 -9.40
C LEU A 622 12.49 -3.27 -9.68
N VAL A 623 11.52 -2.91 -10.51
CA VAL A 623 11.22 -1.54 -10.93
C VAL A 623 10.07 -0.95 -10.10
N PRO A 624 9.83 0.37 -10.14
CA PRO A 624 8.70 0.97 -9.45
C PRO A 624 7.36 0.38 -9.89
N HIS A 625 6.49 0.11 -8.92
CA HIS A 625 5.14 -0.38 -9.17
C HIS A 625 4.23 0.75 -9.64
N VAL A 626 3.49 0.49 -10.72
CA VAL A 626 2.49 1.36 -11.33
C VAL A 626 1.22 0.53 -11.51
N ASP A 627 0.09 1.06 -11.06
CA ASP A 627 -1.18 0.33 -11.00
C ASP A 627 -1.73 0.07 -12.41
N MET A 628 -1.51 1.01 -13.33
CA MET A 628 -1.99 0.93 -14.71
C MET A 628 -0.90 0.43 -15.66
N ARG A 629 -1.11 -0.77 -16.21
CA ARG A 629 -0.15 -1.41 -17.13
C ARG A 629 0.18 -0.56 -18.37
N GLU A 630 -0.80 0.17 -18.91
CA GLU A 630 -0.62 1.06 -20.06
C GLU A 630 0.43 2.17 -19.80
N LEU A 631 0.56 2.63 -18.55
CA LEU A 631 1.56 3.63 -18.17
C LEU A 631 2.97 3.04 -18.05
N CYS A 632 3.12 1.73 -17.92
CA CYS A 632 4.41 1.03 -17.90
C CYS A 632 5.01 0.81 -19.29
N LEU A 633 4.24 1.07 -20.35
CA LEU A 633 4.64 0.80 -21.74
C LEU A 633 5.06 2.09 -22.44
N GLU A 634 5.61 1.94 -23.65
CA GLU A 634 5.77 3.07 -24.57
C GLU A 634 4.43 3.74 -24.85
N PRO A 635 4.36 5.08 -24.88
CA PRO A 635 5.44 6.06 -24.73
C PRO A 635 5.63 6.59 -23.29
N HIS A 636 4.97 6.07 -22.26
CA HIS A 636 4.92 6.71 -20.94
C HIS A 636 5.98 6.22 -19.94
N ARG A 637 6.31 4.92 -19.95
CA ARG A 637 7.38 4.28 -19.15
C ARG A 637 7.46 4.74 -17.67
N LEU A 638 6.32 4.87 -16.99
CA LEU A 638 6.23 5.38 -15.60
C LEU A 638 6.92 4.48 -14.57
N ASN A 639 7.21 3.23 -14.97
CA ASN A 639 7.97 2.24 -14.20
C ASN A 639 9.50 2.38 -14.39
N ILE A 640 10.02 3.51 -14.89
CA ILE A 640 11.45 3.83 -14.85
C ILE A 640 11.72 4.68 -13.60
N SER A 641 12.66 4.24 -12.77
CA SER A 641 13.06 5.00 -11.57
C SER A 641 14.00 6.15 -11.92
N LEU A 642 14.10 7.14 -11.03
CA LEU A 642 15.10 8.21 -11.17
C LEU A 642 16.53 7.62 -11.21
N PHE A 643 16.79 6.55 -10.45
CA PHE A 643 18.06 5.83 -10.51
C PHE A 643 18.36 5.36 -11.93
N GLU A 644 17.42 4.62 -12.53
CA GLU A 644 17.60 4.02 -13.85
C GLU A 644 17.71 5.09 -14.94
N ARG A 645 16.87 6.13 -14.90
CA ARG A 645 16.94 7.23 -15.86
C ARG A 645 18.30 7.93 -15.81
N LEU A 646 18.83 8.23 -14.62
CA LEU A 646 20.16 8.86 -14.47
C LEU A 646 21.28 7.98 -15.05
N VAL A 647 21.20 6.66 -14.90
CA VAL A 647 22.12 5.70 -15.54
C VAL A 647 21.97 5.74 -17.07
N ASN A 648 20.74 5.80 -17.58
CA ASN A 648 20.45 5.82 -19.02
C ASN A 648 20.99 7.09 -19.70
N ILE A 649 20.86 8.26 -19.07
CA ILE A 649 21.44 9.54 -19.53
C ILE A 649 22.95 9.67 -19.25
N LYS A 650 23.62 8.57 -18.88
CA LYS A 650 25.07 8.46 -18.71
C LYS A 650 25.66 9.26 -17.54
N VAL A 651 24.88 9.50 -16.47
CA VAL A 651 25.46 9.93 -15.20
C VAL A 651 26.36 8.82 -14.64
N PRO A 652 27.63 9.10 -14.28
CA PRO A 652 28.52 8.08 -13.73
C PRO A 652 27.97 7.50 -12.41
N TYR A 653 28.04 6.18 -12.29
CA TYR A 653 27.65 5.45 -11.10
C TYR A 653 28.74 4.46 -10.66
N CYS A 654 28.68 4.05 -9.39
CA CYS A 654 29.52 3.00 -8.82
C CYS A 654 28.75 1.69 -8.81
N SER A 655 29.39 0.59 -9.19
CA SER A 655 28.83 -0.76 -9.03
C SER A 655 29.68 -1.56 -8.05
N LEU A 656 29.05 -2.08 -7.00
CA LEU A 656 29.69 -3.00 -6.05
C LEU A 656 29.94 -4.35 -6.74
N ARG A 657 31.10 -4.97 -6.49
CA ARG A 657 31.54 -6.14 -7.27
C ARG A 657 31.64 -7.44 -6.50
N VAL A 658 31.92 -7.38 -5.20
CA VAL A 658 32.28 -8.56 -4.41
C VAL A 658 31.07 -9.09 -3.62
N GLN A 659 30.49 -10.20 -4.07
CA GLN A 659 29.33 -10.83 -3.43
C GLN A 659 29.74 -11.78 -2.29
N ARG A 660 28.91 -11.80 -1.24
CA ARG A 660 29.10 -12.57 0.00
C ARG A 660 27.92 -13.48 0.35
N ARG A 661 26.97 -13.65 -0.56
CA ARG A 661 25.73 -14.43 -0.37
C ARG A 661 25.86 -15.84 -0.93
N MET A 662 26.06 -15.96 -2.24
CA MET A 662 25.88 -17.16 -3.05
C MET A 662 27.17 -17.98 -3.12
N ILE A 663 27.06 -19.31 -3.21
CA ILE A 663 28.20 -20.14 -3.65
C ILE A 663 28.56 -19.84 -5.12
N PRO A 664 29.81 -20.11 -5.56
CA PRO A 664 30.28 -19.76 -6.91
C PRO A 664 29.38 -20.29 -8.04
N SER A 665 28.90 -21.53 -7.95
CA SER A 665 28.03 -22.12 -8.99
C SER A 665 26.66 -21.45 -9.11
N LEU A 666 26.16 -20.82 -8.04
CA LEU A 666 24.93 -20.01 -8.10
C LEU A 666 25.23 -18.63 -8.65
N ARG A 667 26.35 -18.03 -8.25
CA ARG A 667 26.80 -16.74 -8.78
C ARG A 667 27.00 -16.79 -10.30
N GLU A 668 27.49 -17.90 -10.85
CA GLU A 668 27.58 -18.12 -12.32
C GLU A 668 26.23 -17.94 -13.04
N VAL A 669 25.12 -18.34 -12.41
CA VAL A 669 23.77 -18.15 -12.97
C VAL A 669 23.39 -16.67 -12.97
N VAL A 670 23.71 -15.95 -11.90
CA VAL A 670 23.43 -14.51 -11.74
C VAL A 670 24.38 -13.63 -12.57
N GLN A 671 25.57 -14.13 -12.90
CA GLN A 671 26.57 -13.41 -13.72
C GLN A 671 26.06 -13.10 -15.15
N VAL A 672 25.01 -13.81 -15.57
CA VAL A 672 24.24 -13.51 -16.79
C VAL A 672 23.69 -12.08 -16.80
N PHE A 673 23.28 -11.58 -15.65
CA PHE A 673 22.79 -10.21 -15.45
C PHE A 673 23.94 -9.27 -15.09
N TYR A 674 24.88 -9.73 -14.26
CA TYR A 674 26.03 -8.93 -13.78
C TYR A 674 27.38 -9.54 -14.19
N PRO A 675 27.93 -9.19 -15.36
CA PRO A 675 29.17 -9.80 -15.87
C PRO A 675 30.38 -9.66 -14.95
N ASN A 676 30.44 -8.58 -14.16
CA ASN A 676 31.58 -8.20 -13.31
C ASN A 676 31.44 -8.66 -11.84
N LEU A 677 30.51 -9.56 -11.54
CA LEU A 677 30.27 -10.04 -10.17
C LEU A 677 31.32 -11.07 -9.74
N GLU A 678 31.95 -10.85 -8.58
CA GLU A 678 33.06 -11.64 -8.04
C GLU A 678 32.74 -12.23 -6.66
N ASP A 679 33.37 -13.36 -6.31
CA ASP A 679 33.10 -14.08 -5.05
C ASP A 679 34.08 -13.69 -3.93
N HIS A 680 33.55 -13.29 -2.78
CA HIS A 680 34.35 -13.15 -1.55
C HIS A 680 34.86 -14.52 -1.06
N ALA A 681 35.99 -14.55 -0.34
CA ALA A 681 36.54 -15.80 0.19
C ALA A 681 35.57 -16.57 1.11
N ILE A 682 34.69 -15.85 1.83
CA ILE A 682 33.73 -16.43 2.78
C ILE A 682 32.76 -17.43 2.13
N VAL A 683 32.34 -17.18 0.88
CA VAL A 683 31.36 -18.05 0.20
C VAL A 683 32.00 -19.30 -0.42
N LYS A 684 33.34 -19.33 -0.49
CA LYS A 684 34.12 -20.47 -0.99
C LYS A 684 34.39 -21.50 0.10
N ASN A 685 34.24 -21.14 1.38
CA ASN A 685 34.45 -22.06 2.51
C ASN A 685 33.19 -22.92 2.74
N PRO A 686 33.28 -24.27 2.62
CA PRO A 686 32.18 -25.18 2.91
C PRO A 686 31.62 -25.11 4.35
N GLU A 687 32.38 -24.61 5.32
CA GLU A 687 31.88 -24.39 6.68
C GLU A 687 30.81 -23.29 6.74
N ASN A 688 31.03 -22.22 5.95
CA ASN A 688 30.10 -21.10 5.85
C ASN A 688 28.99 -21.36 4.82
N ARG A 689 29.26 -22.20 3.82
CA ARG A 689 28.35 -22.59 2.75
C ARG A 689 28.34 -24.11 2.57
N PRO A 690 27.70 -24.85 3.50
CA PRO A 690 27.69 -26.30 3.44
C PRO A 690 26.87 -26.78 2.23
N PRO A 691 27.26 -27.90 1.60
CA PRO A 691 26.47 -28.51 0.54
C PRO A 691 25.10 -28.93 1.06
N VAL A 692 24.11 -28.98 0.18
CA VAL A 692 22.75 -29.36 0.54
C VAL A 692 22.71 -30.85 0.93
N PRO A 693 22.29 -31.18 2.16
CA PRO A 693 22.16 -32.57 2.61
C PRO A 693 21.25 -33.39 1.69
N GLY A 694 21.64 -34.63 1.41
CA GLY A 694 20.86 -35.52 0.55
C GLY A 694 20.97 -35.26 -0.96
N MET A 695 21.77 -34.29 -1.40
CA MET A 695 21.90 -33.95 -2.84
C MET A 695 23.23 -34.33 -3.47
N GLY A 696 24.13 -35.00 -2.73
CA GLY A 696 25.40 -35.51 -3.29
C GLY A 696 26.29 -34.42 -3.88
N GLY A 697 26.26 -33.21 -3.32
CA GLY A 697 26.98 -32.04 -3.84
C GLY A 697 26.28 -31.29 -4.99
N ARG A 698 25.09 -31.75 -5.43
CA ARG A 698 24.29 -31.06 -6.45
C ARG A 698 23.48 -29.92 -5.82
N ASN A 699 24.17 -28.80 -5.60
CA ASN A 699 23.60 -27.59 -5.01
C ASN A 699 22.75 -26.77 -6.00
N LEU A 700 22.82 -27.07 -7.30
CA LEU A 700 22.07 -26.40 -8.36
C LEU A 700 21.42 -27.46 -9.26
N TRP A 701 20.11 -27.38 -9.45
CA TRP A 701 19.39 -28.28 -10.37
C TRP A 701 18.12 -27.64 -10.93
N TRP A 702 17.83 -27.89 -12.21
CA TRP A 702 16.55 -27.55 -12.84
C TRP A 702 15.81 -28.82 -13.23
N PHE A 703 14.76 -29.14 -12.46
CA PHE A 703 13.83 -30.23 -12.72
C PHE A 703 12.81 -29.80 -13.78
N GLN A 704 12.83 -30.50 -14.92
CA GLN A 704 11.97 -30.21 -16.06
C GLN A 704 10.76 -31.13 -16.07
N HIS A 705 9.57 -30.58 -16.32
CA HIS A 705 8.35 -31.35 -16.55
C HIS A 705 7.49 -30.70 -17.64
N GLN A 706 6.47 -31.41 -18.09
CA GLN A 706 5.46 -30.93 -19.04
C GLN A 706 4.03 -30.98 -18.44
N TRP A 707 3.93 -31.00 -17.12
CA TRP A 707 2.66 -31.03 -16.38
C TRP A 707 1.78 -29.81 -16.67
N THR A 708 0.47 -30.05 -16.71
CA THR A 708 -0.53 -29.05 -17.06
C THR A 708 -0.71 -28.00 -15.97
N GLN A 709 -0.96 -26.76 -16.40
CA GLN A 709 -1.32 -25.68 -15.50
C GLN A 709 -2.83 -25.64 -15.23
N ASN A 710 -3.21 -25.07 -14.09
CA ASN A 710 -4.59 -24.80 -13.70
C ASN A 710 -4.79 -23.27 -13.60
N HIS A 711 -5.97 -22.81 -13.98
CA HIS A 711 -6.37 -21.41 -13.92
C HIS A 711 -7.46 -21.21 -12.86
N ASN A 712 -7.21 -20.35 -11.86
CA ASN A 712 -8.13 -20.10 -10.74
C ASN A 712 -8.69 -18.67 -10.82
N GLY A 713 -9.43 -18.35 -11.89
CA GLY A 713 -9.97 -17.01 -12.12
C GLY A 713 -8.95 -16.09 -12.80
N SER A 714 -7.83 -15.78 -12.15
CA SER A 714 -6.77 -15.00 -12.78
C SER A 714 -5.37 -15.11 -12.11
N SER A 715 -5.14 -16.26 -11.49
CA SER A 715 -3.80 -16.70 -11.17
C SER A 715 -3.61 -18.15 -11.60
N TYR A 716 -2.36 -18.52 -11.86
CA TYR A 716 -2.00 -19.84 -12.35
C TYR A 716 -1.43 -20.68 -11.20
N SER A 717 -1.74 -21.96 -11.23
CA SER A 717 -1.16 -22.95 -10.32
C SER A 717 -0.82 -24.24 -11.09
N ASN A 718 0.08 -25.05 -10.53
CA ASN A 718 0.44 -26.34 -11.08
C ASN A 718 0.50 -27.33 -9.92
N TRP A 719 -0.47 -28.25 -9.91
CA TRP A 719 -0.73 -29.13 -8.77
C TRP A 719 0.37 -30.18 -8.61
N GLN A 720 0.82 -30.76 -9.72
CA GLN A 720 1.90 -31.76 -9.73
C GLN A 720 3.24 -31.12 -9.38
N GLU A 721 3.49 -29.90 -9.86
CA GLU A 721 4.68 -29.13 -9.49
C GLU A 721 4.69 -28.81 -7.99
N ALA A 722 3.55 -28.42 -7.42
CA ALA A 722 3.41 -28.18 -5.99
C ALA A 722 3.64 -29.47 -5.17
N ASP A 723 3.11 -30.61 -5.60
CA ASP A 723 3.35 -31.90 -4.94
C ASP A 723 4.81 -32.33 -4.99
N MET A 724 5.46 -32.13 -6.14
CA MET A 724 6.89 -32.39 -6.30
C MET A 724 7.74 -31.54 -5.36
N ILE A 725 7.43 -30.24 -5.25
CA ILE A 725 8.12 -29.30 -4.35
C ILE A 725 7.92 -29.69 -2.89
N VAL A 726 6.69 -30.02 -2.47
CA VAL A 726 6.39 -30.43 -1.08
C VAL A 726 7.07 -31.75 -0.73
N GLY A 727 7.09 -32.71 -1.67
CA GLY A 727 7.84 -33.96 -1.52
C GLY A 727 9.34 -33.71 -1.35
N PHE A 728 9.92 -32.82 -2.15
CA PHE A 728 11.33 -32.45 -2.04
C PHE A 728 11.65 -31.70 -0.74
N ALA A 729 10.79 -30.76 -0.32
CA ALA A 729 10.93 -30.07 0.95
C ALA A 729 10.91 -31.06 2.14
N LYS A 730 10.00 -32.04 2.09
CA LYS A 730 9.97 -33.13 3.07
C LYS A 730 11.26 -33.93 3.09
N TYR A 731 11.79 -34.29 1.92
CA TYR A 731 13.06 -34.99 1.78
C TYR A 731 14.23 -34.21 2.42
N LEU A 732 14.35 -32.91 2.13
CA LEU A 732 15.40 -32.06 2.71
C LEU A 732 15.31 -32.01 4.24
N VAL A 733 14.08 -31.88 4.77
CA VAL A 733 13.84 -31.87 6.22
C VAL A 733 14.18 -33.22 6.87
N GLN A 734 13.89 -34.34 6.20
CA GLN A 734 14.28 -35.68 6.66
C GLN A 734 15.81 -35.85 6.70
N ASN A 735 16.54 -35.19 5.80
CA ASN A 735 18.00 -35.16 5.75
C ASN A 735 18.62 -34.16 6.76
N GLY A 736 17.82 -33.55 7.64
CA GLY A 736 18.29 -32.69 8.73
C GLY A 736 18.34 -31.20 8.39
N VAL A 737 17.77 -30.76 7.26
CA VAL A 737 17.60 -29.33 6.98
C VAL A 737 16.45 -28.79 7.84
N SER A 738 16.69 -27.71 8.57
CA SER A 738 15.62 -27.02 9.32
C SER A 738 14.64 -26.34 8.35
N PRO A 739 13.32 -26.42 8.56
CA PRO A 739 12.32 -25.73 7.71
C PRO A 739 12.63 -24.25 7.48
N GLY A 740 13.06 -23.52 8.51
CA GLY A 740 13.42 -22.09 8.40
C GLY A 740 14.60 -21.80 7.46
N ARG A 741 15.40 -22.80 7.06
CA ARG A 741 16.49 -22.67 6.07
C ARG A 741 16.03 -22.85 4.62
N ILE A 742 14.75 -23.16 4.41
CA ILE A 742 14.14 -23.40 3.11
C ILE A 742 13.10 -22.32 2.85
N THR A 743 13.19 -21.66 1.69
CA THR A 743 12.11 -20.80 1.17
C THR A 743 11.63 -21.33 -0.16
N ILE A 744 10.31 -21.32 -0.36
CA ILE A 744 9.69 -21.66 -1.63
C ILE A 744 9.19 -20.38 -2.29
N LEU A 745 9.64 -20.15 -3.52
CA LEU A 745 9.26 -19.01 -4.35
C LEU A 745 8.41 -19.47 -5.52
N ALA A 746 7.41 -18.68 -5.88
CA ALA A 746 6.64 -18.86 -7.10
C ALA A 746 6.35 -17.52 -7.75
N TYR A 747 6.13 -17.51 -9.07
CA TYR A 747 5.71 -16.31 -9.80
C TYR A 747 4.25 -15.93 -9.53
N TYR A 748 3.42 -16.88 -9.11
CA TYR A 748 1.97 -16.72 -9.05
C TYR A 748 1.42 -16.97 -7.64
N THR A 749 0.52 -16.09 -7.20
CA THR A 749 -0.11 -16.15 -5.88
C THR A 749 -0.94 -17.42 -5.68
N ALA A 750 -1.67 -17.90 -6.70
CA ALA A 750 -2.40 -19.17 -6.60
C ALA A 750 -1.47 -20.35 -6.30
N GLN A 751 -0.27 -20.39 -6.90
CA GLN A 751 0.73 -21.41 -6.59
C GLN A 751 1.25 -21.29 -5.16
N VAL A 752 1.53 -20.07 -4.67
CA VAL A 752 1.94 -19.83 -3.29
C VAL A 752 0.91 -20.38 -2.31
N ASN A 753 -0.37 -20.08 -2.53
CA ASN A 753 -1.46 -20.54 -1.67
C ASN A 753 -1.62 -22.07 -1.73
N LEU A 754 -1.52 -22.66 -2.93
CA LEU A 754 -1.59 -24.10 -3.13
C LEU A 754 -0.46 -24.84 -2.40
N VAL A 755 0.78 -24.34 -2.51
CA VAL A 755 1.93 -24.92 -1.80
C VAL A 755 1.77 -24.79 -0.29
N LYS A 756 1.32 -23.63 0.22
CA LYS A 756 1.06 -23.45 1.66
C LYS A 756 0.04 -24.44 2.19
N ASP A 757 -1.08 -24.60 1.50
CA ASP A 757 -2.12 -25.56 1.88
C ASP A 757 -1.59 -27.00 1.87
N LYS A 758 -0.83 -27.40 0.84
CA LYS A 758 -0.20 -28.74 0.79
C LYS A 758 0.84 -28.96 1.89
N LEU A 759 1.63 -27.95 2.26
CA LEU A 759 2.57 -28.02 3.39
C LEU A 759 1.84 -28.21 4.72
N GLN A 760 0.74 -27.49 4.93
CA GLN A 760 -0.09 -27.59 6.14
C GLN A 760 -0.81 -28.94 6.25
N ARG A 761 -1.28 -29.50 5.12
CA ARG A 761 -1.87 -30.84 5.06
C ARG A 761 -0.85 -31.95 5.34
N ASN A 762 0.44 -31.70 5.10
CA ASN A 762 1.48 -32.66 5.40
C ASN A 762 1.82 -32.68 6.90
N VAL A 763 1.26 -33.65 7.62
CA VAL A 763 1.41 -33.81 9.08
C VAL A 763 2.87 -33.75 9.56
N TYR A 764 3.81 -34.30 8.79
CA TYR A 764 5.23 -34.32 9.16
C TYR A 764 5.90 -32.93 9.07
N LEU A 765 5.50 -32.10 8.11
CA LEU A 765 6.04 -30.76 7.90
C LEU A 765 5.36 -29.73 8.80
N ALA A 766 4.03 -29.79 8.89
CA ALA A 766 3.24 -28.92 9.77
C ALA A 766 3.63 -29.06 11.25
N ALA A 767 4.00 -30.27 11.68
CA ALA A 767 4.45 -30.51 13.06
C ALA A 767 5.84 -29.91 13.38
N ARG A 768 6.65 -29.55 12.38
CA ARG A 768 7.98 -28.95 12.60
C ARG A 768 7.97 -27.44 12.53
N ASP A 769 7.20 -26.92 11.58
CA ASP A 769 7.01 -25.49 11.43
C ASP A 769 5.60 -25.24 10.87
N PRO A 770 4.71 -24.60 11.63
CA PRO A 770 3.39 -24.25 11.14
C PRO A 770 3.42 -23.09 10.12
N GLU A 771 4.49 -22.30 10.09
CA GLU A 771 4.58 -21.08 9.28
C GLU A 771 5.76 -21.13 8.29
N TRP A 772 5.63 -21.98 7.27
CA TRP A 772 6.63 -22.08 6.20
C TRP A 772 6.77 -20.78 5.38
N SER A 773 8.01 -20.46 5.01
CA SER A 773 8.31 -19.34 4.12
C SER A 773 7.98 -19.71 2.66
N VAL A 774 6.75 -19.39 2.24
CA VAL A 774 6.29 -19.49 0.86
C VAL A 774 5.80 -18.12 0.40
N ARG A 775 6.47 -17.55 -0.61
CA ARG A 775 6.28 -16.15 -1.04
C ARG A 775 6.27 -16.03 -2.57
N THR A 776 5.68 -14.96 -3.07
CA THR A 776 5.92 -14.52 -4.46
C THR A 776 7.32 -13.93 -4.57
N ILE A 777 7.83 -13.79 -5.80
CA ILE A 777 9.14 -13.17 -6.04
C ILE A 777 9.19 -11.74 -5.52
N ASP A 778 8.17 -10.94 -5.85
CA ASP A 778 8.06 -9.55 -5.40
C ASP A 778 8.01 -9.46 -3.87
N GLY A 779 7.30 -10.39 -3.21
CA GLY A 779 7.19 -10.47 -1.76
C GLY A 779 8.40 -11.07 -1.02
N PHE A 780 9.47 -11.45 -1.72
CA PHE A 780 10.72 -11.97 -1.12
C PHE A 780 11.94 -11.11 -1.48
N GLN A 781 11.71 -9.88 -1.91
CA GLN A 781 12.77 -8.92 -2.19
C GLN A 781 13.52 -8.51 -0.92
N GLY A 782 14.81 -8.20 -1.06
CA GLY A 782 15.71 -7.94 0.08
C GLY A 782 16.06 -9.18 0.92
N GLU A 783 15.19 -10.19 0.96
CA GLU A 783 15.39 -11.43 1.71
C GLU A 783 16.33 -12.42 1.00
N GLU A 784 16.85 -13.37 1.79
CA GLU A 784 17.76 -14.42 1.38
C GLU A 784 17.61 -15.65 2.28
N ASN A 785 17.77 -16.85 1.73
CA ASN A 785 17.77 -18.09 2.51
C ASN A 785 18.82 -19.07 2.00
N ASP A 786 19.11 -20.09 2.79
CA ASP A 786 20.13 -21.08 2.46
C ASP A 786 19.73 -21.92 1.25
N ILE A 787 18.47 -22.35 1.21
CA ILE A 787 17.92 -23.17 0.12
C ILE A 787 16.66 -22.48 -0.44
N ILE A 788 16.64 -22.28 -1.75
CA ILE A 788 15.49 -21.74 -2.47
C ILE A 788 14.95 -22.79 -3.44
N LEU A 789 13.64 -23.05 -3.35
CA LEU A 789 12.89 -23.86 -4.30
C LEU A 789 12.03 -22.92 -5.15
N LEU A 790 12.27 -22.85 -6.46
CA LEU A 790 11.53 -21.97 -7.37
C LEU A 790 10.54 -22.76 -8.22
N SER A 791 9.27 -22.36 -8.16
CA SER A 791 8.18 -22.87 -8.99
C SER A 791 7.92 -21.92 -10.17
N LEU A 792 8.06 -22.41 -11.40
CA LEU A 792 7.76 -21.63 -12.61
C LEU A 792 6.27 -21.70 -12.99
N VAL A 793 5.55 -22.75 -12.58
CA VAL A 793 4.10 -22.96 -12.76
C VAL A 793 3.65 -23.21 -14.20
N ARG A 794 4.09 -22.36 -15.15
CA ARG A 794 3.56 -22.31 -16.51
C ARG A 794 3.90 -23.58 -17.27
N GLY A 795 2.85 -24.29 -17.66
CA GLY A 795 2.88 -25.53 -18.43
C GLY A 795 1.83 -25.50 -19.54
N PRO A 796 1.73 -26.56 -20.36
CA PRO A 796 0.67 -26.67 -21.36
C PRO A 796 -0.73 -26.57 -20.72
N ASP A 797 -1.69 -26.04 -21.47
CA ASP A 797 -3.11 -26.02 -21.14
C ASP A 797 -3.94 -26.64 -22.27
N GLY A 798 -5.27 -26.72 -22.09
CA GLY A 798 -6.19 -27.30 -23.07
C GLY A 798 -6.17 -26.63 -24.46
N CYS A 799 -5.53 -25.47 -24.59
CA CYS A 799 -5.46 -24.69 -25.82
C CYS A 799 -4.05 -24.66 -26.45
N GLY A 800 -3.06 -25.34 -25.86
CA GLY A 800 -1.69 -25.44 -26.37
C GLY A 800 -0.62 -24.98 -25.39
N ARG A 801 0.40 -24.26 -25.88
CA ARG A 801 1.53 -23.79 -25.04
C ARG A 801 1.18 -22.46 -24.39
N ALA A 802 1.23 -22.40 -23.07
CA ALA A 802 0.91 -21.20 -22.32
C ALA A 802 1.96 -20.10 -22.47
N MET A 803 1.52 -18.86 -22.71
CA MET A 803 2.42 -17.71 -22.69
C MET A 803 3.16 -17.58 -21.34
N PRO A 804 4.40 -17.09 -21.29
CA PRO A 804 5.18 -17.06 -20.06
C PRO A 804 4.65 -16.06 -19.02
N GLY A 805 3.88 -15.03 -19.45
CA GLY A 805 3.34 -14.00 -18.56
C GLY A 805 4.45 -13.31 -17.76
N PHE A 806 4.34 -13.30 -16.43
CA PHE A 806 5.33 -12.72 -15.52
C PHE A 806 6.73 -13.33 -15.61
N LEU A 807 6.87 -14.54 -16.16
CA LEU A 807 8.18 -15.15 -16.38
C LEU A 807 8.98 -14.39 -17.44
N ALA A 808 8.35 -13.60 -18.32
CA ALA A 808 9.04 -12.85 -19.36
C ALA A 808 9.83 -11.64 -18.82
N ASP A 809 9.63 -11.27 -17.57
CA ASP A 809 10.28 -10.13 -16.92
C ASP A 809 11.72 -10.51 -16.49
N GLU A 810 12.72 -9.79 -17.02
CA GLU A 810 14.15 -10.03 -16.75
C GLU A 810 14.52 -9.69 -15.30
N ASN A 811 13.97 -8.59 -14.78
CA ASN A 811 14.19 -8.08 -13.43
C ASN A 811 13.69 -9.08 -12.38
N ARG A 812 12.50 -9.66 -12.58
CA ARG A 812 11.97 -10.73 -11.70
C ARG A 812 12.77 -12.02 -11.79
N ALA A 813 13.33 -12.36 -12.95
CA ALA A 813 14.21 -13.53 -13.10
C ALA A 813 15.53 -13.35 -12.34
N ASP A 814 16.12 -12.15 -12.37
CA ASP A 814 17.30 -11.84 -11.56
C ASP A 814 16.99 -11.94 -10.05
N VAL A 815 15.88 -11.34 -9.61
CA VAL A 815 15.41 -11.46 -8.23
C VAL A 815 15.20 -12.91 -7.85
N ALA A 816 14.58 -13.75 -8.67
CA ALA A 816 14.33 -15.16 -8.36
C ALA A 816 15.62 -16.00 -8.26
N THR A 817 16.61 -15.73 -9.11
CA THR A 817 17.85 -16.52 -9.19
C THR A 817 18.90 -16.14 -8.14
N SER A 818 18.75 -14.99 -7.47
CA SER A 818 19.78 -14.42 -6.59
C SER A 818 19.50 -14.51 -5.07
N ARG A 819 18.49 -15.29 -4.66
CA ARG A 819 18.04 -15.40 -3.26
C ARG A 819 18.71 -16.52 -2.45
N ALA A 820 19.25 -17.52 -3.13
CA ALA A 820 19.84 -18.70 -2.50
C ALA A 820 21.28 -18.46 -2.04
N LYS A 821 21.65 -18.94 -0.85
CA LYS A 821 23.05 -18.94 -0.40
C LYS A 821 23.78 -20.23 -0.77
N CYS A 822 23.15 -21.37 -0.51
CA CYS A 822 23.78 -22.69 -0.59
C CYS A 822 23.16 -23.57 -1.68
N GLY A 823 21.84 -23.57 -1.84
CA GLY A 823 21.13 -24.46 -2.77
C GLY A 823 20.03 -23.77 -3.56
N PHE A 824 19.96 -24.02 -4.87
CA PHE A 824 18.92 -23.48 -5.74
C PHE A 824 18.34 -24.56 -6.65
N TYR A 825 17.03 -24.75 -6.57
CA TYR A 825 16.31 -25.80 -7.29
C TYR A 825 15.12 -25.20 -8.03
N ILE A 826 15.10 -25.31 -9.36
CA ILE A 826 14.00 -24.85 -10.20
C ILE A 826 13.12 -26.05 -10.57
N PHE A 827 11.81 -25.88 -10.43
CA PHE A 827 10.77 -26.80 -10.89
C PHE A 827 9.97 -26.06 -11.96
N GLY A 828 9.94 -26.58 -13.19
CA GLY A 828 9.18 -25.92 -14.24
C GLY A 828 9.50 -26.38 -15.66
N ASN A 829 8.59 -26.05 -16.58
CA ASN A 829 8.72 -26.37 -17.99
C ASN A 829 9.65 -25.40 -18.72
N ALA A 830 10.93 -25.77 -18.86
CA ALA A 830 11.91 -24.96 -19.58
C ALA A 830 11.52 -24.67 -21.04
N GLN A 831 10.91 -25.65 -21.73
CA GLN A 831 10.49 -25.47 -23.13
C GLN A 831 9.45 -24.36 -23.26
N ASN A 832 8.48 -24.32 -22.35
CA ASN A 832 7.44 -23.29 -22.36
C ASN A 832 8.02 -21.89 -22.17
N VAL A 833 8.96 -21.74 -21.23
CA VAL A 833 9.59 -20.45 -20.95
C VAL A 833 10.51 -19.99 -22.09
N LEU A 834 11.24 -20.90 -22.73
CA LEU A 834 12.15 -20.58 -23.84
C LEU A 834 11.44 -20.34 -25.17
N GLN A 835 10.28 -20.97 -25.39
CA GLN A 835 9.56 -20.91 -26.66
C GLN A 835 8.33 -20.00 -26.61
N GLY A 836 7.94 -19.51 -25.42
CA GLY A 836 6.71 -18.75 -25.22
C GLY A 836 6.67 -17.35 -25.85
N ASN A 837 7.71 -16.52 -25.68
CA ASN A 837 7.84 -15.24 -26.40
C ASN A 837 9.30 -14.78 -26.51
N SER A 838 9.58 -13.79 -27.37
CA SER A 838 10.95 -13.31 -27.63
C SER A 838 11.63 -12.72 -26.40
N ARG A 839 10.89 -12.00 -25.54
CA ARG A 839 11.40 -11.40 -24.29
C ARG A 839 11.83 -12.46 -23.28
N SER A 840 10.95 -13.42 -22.99
CA SER A 840 11.23 -14.57 -22.11
C SER A 840 12.40 -15.40 -22.62
N ARG A 841 12.49 -15.63 -23.94
CA ARG A 841 13.63 -16.33 -24.54
C ARG A 841 14.94 -15.61 -24.26
N LYS A 842 15.02 -14.30 -24.50
CA LYS A 842 16.25 -13.51 -24.28
C LYS A 842 16.76 -13.62 -22.85
N THR A 843 15.88 -13.64 -21.86
CA THR A 843 16.23 -13.80 -20.44
C THR A 843 16.61 -15.24 -20.10
N TRP A 844 15.66 -16.16 -20.25
CA TRP A 844 15.77 -17.51 -19.72
C TRP A 844 16.69 -18.41 -20.52
N GLU A 845 16.97 -18.10 -21.79
CA GLU A 845 17.96 -18.84 -22.57
C GLU A 845 19.36 -18.68 -21.96
N LYS A 846 19.70 -17.48 -21.52
CA LYS A 846 20.98 -17.23 -20.85
C LYS A 846 21.06 -17.98 -19.51
N VAL A 847 19.99 -17.91 -18.70
CA VAL A 847 19.88 -18.63 -17.42
C VAL A 847 19.98 -20.14 -17.63
N PHE A 848 19.21 -20.69 -18.57
CA PHE A 848 19.21 -22.11 -18.90
C PHE A 848 20.60 -22.59 -19.36
N LYS A 849 21.30 -21.81 -20.17
CA LYS A 849 22.69 -22.09 -20.56
C LYS A 849 23.64 -22.14 -19.35
N ALA A 850 23.45 -21.28 -18.35
CA ALA A 850 24.27 -21.30 -17.13
C ALA A 850 24.05 -22.56 -16.26
N PHE A 851 22.88 -23.22 -16.33
CA PHE A 851 22.67 -24.51 -15.68
C PHE A 851 23.46 -25.65 -16.34
N GLY A 852 23.76 -25.57 -17.64
CA GLY A 852 24.55 -26.56 -18.37
C GLY A 852 23.94 -27.96 -18.30
N LYS A 853 24.69 -28.94 -17.78
CA LYS A 853 24.22 -30.33 -17.60
C LYS A 853 23.36 -30.55 -16.35
N ARG A 854 23.13 -29.52 -15.52
CA ARG A 854 22.44 -29.61 -14.23
C ARG A 854 20.91 -29.49 -14.40
N THR A 855 20.37 -30.18 -15.39
CA THR A 855 18.95 -30.12 -15.74
C THR A 855 18.46 -31.44 -16.31
N GLY A 856 17.19 -31.78 -16.08
CA GLY A 856 16.56 -32.93 -16.70
C GLY A 856 15.18 -33.24 -16.10
N SER A 857 14.50 -34.25 -16.66
CA SER A 857 13.20 -34.77 -16.18
C SER A 857 13.30 -35.65 -14.93
N ILE A 858 14.51 -35.80 -14.40
CA ILE A 858 14.82 -36.59 -13.23
C ILE A 858 15.52 -35.68 -12.22
N LEU A 859 15.09 -35.74 -10.97
CA LEU A 859 15.75 -35.15 -9.81
C LEU A 859 16.59 -36.24 -9.10
N PRO A 860 17.92 -36.24 -9.27
CA PRO A 860 18.79 -37.24 -8.66
C PRO A 860 19.10 -36.87 -7.20
N ILE A 861 18.51 -37.62 -6.27
CA ILE A 861 18.78 -37.51 -4.82
C ILE A 861 19.85 -38.52 -4.42
N THR A 862 20.69 -38.21 -3.43
CA THR A 862 21.79 -39.08 -3.01
C THR A 862 21.70 -39.37 -1.52
N CYS A 863 21.75 -40.65 -1.18
CA CYS A 863 21.79 -41.10 0.20
C CYS A 863 23.09 -40.67 0.88
N ALA A 864 22.98 -39.89 1.96
CA ALA A 864 24.10 -39.46 2.79
C ALA A 864 24.79 -40.63 3.50
N THR A 865 24.08 -41.74 3.74
CA THR A 865 24.61 -42.92 4.43
C THR A 865 25.34 -43.88 3.49
N HIS A 866 24.82 -44.10 2.28
CA HIS A 866 25.33 -45.13 1.35
C HIS A 866 25.91 -44.58 0.04
N GLY A 867 25.74 -43.28 -0.26
CA GLY A 867 26.18 -42.68 -1.53
C GLY A 867 25.35 -43.07 -2.75
N ASN A 868 24.34 -43.95 -2.60
CA ASN A 868 23.47 -44.38 -3.68
C ASN A 868 22.59 -43.22 -4.18
N THR A 869 22.47 -43.11 -5.51
CA THR A 869 21.60 -42.10 -6.14
C THR A 869 20.25 -42.71 -6.50
N THR A 870 19.18 -42.10 -6.03
CA THR A 870 17.79 -42.43 -6.39
C THR A 870 17.27 -41.35 -7.32
N ASN A 871 16.56 -41.76 -8.36
CA ASN A 871 16.03 -40.86 -9.38
C ASN A 871 14.54 -40.63 -9.14
N ILE A 872 14.14 -39.37 -8.92
CA ILE A 872 12.73 -38.97 -8.74
C ILE A 872 12.26 -38.28 -10.02
N SER A 873 11.19 -38.78 -10.62
CA SER A 873 10.64 -38.27 -11.88
C SER A 873 9.19 -37.81 -11.77
N GLN A 874 8.42 -38.40 -10.86
CA GLN A 874 7.03 -38.05 -10.58
C GLN A 874 6.81 -37.87 -9.07
N PRO A 875 5.77 -37.13 -8.64
CA PRO A 875 5.48 -36.95 -7.21
C PRO A 875 5.26 -38.27 -6.45
N GLU A 876 4.75 -39.31 -7.10
CA GLU A 876 4.49 -40.61 -6.50
C GLU A 876 5.80 -41.35 -6.13
N ASP A 877 6.91 -41.02 -6.79
CA ASP A 877 8.23 -41.61 -6.51
C ASP A 877 8.69 -41.28 -5.08
N TRP A 878 8.19 -40.18 -4.48
CA TRP A 878 8.45 -39.83 -3.08
C TRP A 878 7.91 -40.87 -2.08
N HIS A 879 6.90 -41.66 -2.44
CA HIS A 879 6.39 -42.74 -1.58
C HIS A 879 7.43 -43.85 -1.38
N GLY A 880 8.27 -44.08 -2.40
CA GLY A 880 9.34 -45.08 -2.37
C GLY A 880 10.60 -44.62 -1.64
N VAL A 881 10.71 -43.33 -1.34
CA VAL A 881 11.79 -42.73 -0.55
C VAL A 881 11.39 -42.82 0.93
N SER A 882 11.63 -44.00 1.50
CA SER A 882 11.39 -44.23 2.93
C SER A 882 12.38 -43.41 3.78
N ALA A 883 12.19 -43.43 5.11
CA ALA A 883 12.97 -42.68 6.07
C ALA A 883 14.51 -42.84 5.93
N GLY A 884 15.01 -43.89 5.26
CA GLY A 884 16.35 -43.85 4.68
C GLY A 884 16.35 -43.69 3.17
N GLU A 885 17.26 -42.82 2.76
CA GLU A 885 17.41 -42.20 1.44
C GLU A 885 17.73 -43.21 0.30
N CYS A 886 17.79 -44.52 0.57
CA CYS A 886 17.92 -45.58 -0.44
C CYS A 886 17.35 -46.93 0.04
N ARG A 887 17.11 -47.87 -0.89
CA ARG A 887 16.57 -49.22 -0.57
C ARG A 887 17.63 -50.23 -0.08
N SER A 888 18.87 -49.81 0.11
CA SER A 888 19.97 -50.68 0.57
C SER A 888 19.84 -51.01 2.05
N LYS A 889 20.39 -52.16 2.46
CA LYS A 889 20.48 -52.53 3.89
C LYS A 889 21.40 -51.55 4.62
N CYS A 890 21.00 -51.14 5.82
CA CYS A 890 21.81 -50.24 6.65
C CYS A 890 23.09 -50.95 7.11
N ASN A 891 24.26 -50.40 6.76
CA ASN A 891 25.56 -50.96 7.17
C ASN A 891 26.05 -50.44 8.54
N GLU A 892 25.25 -49.65 9.26
CA GLU A 892 25.62 -49.15 10.59
C GLU A 892 25.53 -50.25 11.65
N LYS A 893 26.49 -50.24 12.59
CA LYS A 893 26.45 -51.09 13.77
C LYS A 893 25.58 -50.45 14.84
N CYS A 894 24.59 -51.20 15.33
CA CYS A 894 23.80 -50.81 16.50
C CYS A 894 24.70 -50.55 17.72
N PRO A 895 24.25 -49.81 18.74
CA PRO A 895 25.02 -49.54 19.96
C PRO A 895 25.55 -50.80 20.68
N ASN A 896 24.92 -51.95 20.45
CA ASN A 896 25.30 -53.25 20.99
C ASN A 896 26.19 -54.09 20.03
N GLY A 897 26.72 -53.52 18.95
CA GLY A 897 27.69 -54.14 18.05
C GLY A 897 27.14 -54.97 16.88
N HIS A 898 25.82 -55.22 16.80
CA HIS A 898 25.19 -55.93 15.70
C HIS A 898 25.00 -55.06 14.44
N SER A 899 25.13 -55.64 13.26
CA SER A 899 24.79 -54.97 12.00
C SER A 899 23.28 -54.74 11.90
N CYS A 900 22.88 -53.52 11.53
CA CYS A 900 21.48 -53.18 11.35
C CYS A 900 20.84 -54.02 10.23
N THR A 901 19.69 -54.65 10.50
CA THR A 901 18.97 -55.48 9.52
C THR A 901 17.88 -54.72 8.77
N ALA A 902 17.60 -53.49 9.18
CA ALA A 902 16.64 -52.63 8.51
C ALA A 902 17.17 -52.16 7.15
N ALA A 903 16.25 -51.82 6.25
CA ALA A 903 16.55 -50.93 5.14
C ALA A 903 17.14 -49.62 5.69
N CYS A 904 17.85 -48.87 4.85
CA CYS A 904 18.37 -47.55 5.18
C CYS A 904 17.32 -46.79 6.01
N HIS A 905 17.76 -46.14 7.08
CA HIS A 905 16.89 -45.37 7.97
C HIS A 905 17.57 -44.05 8.32
N PRO A 906 16.84 -43.02 8.82
CA PRO A 906 17.46 -41.77 9.21
C PRO A 906 18.36 -41.99 10.43
N ARG A 907 19.37 -41.14 10.60
CA ARG A 907 20.23 -41.16 11.78
C ARG A 907 19.40 -41.02 13.07
N GLN A 908 19.72 -41.83 14.09
CA GLN A 908 19.13 -41.73 15.43
C GLN A 908 19.46 -40.38 16.07
N CYS A 909 18.53 -39.83 16.85
CA CYS A 909 18.72 -38.57 17.56
C CYS A 909 19.88 -38.68 18.57
N LEU A 910 20.91 -37.83 18.42
CA LEU A 910 22.11 -37.82 19.28
C LEU A 910 21.87 -37.19 20.67
N LYS A 911 20.68 -36.64 20.94
CA LYS A 911 20.37 -36.00 22.23
C LYS A 911 20.21 -37.04 23.34
N THR A 912 20.82 -36.75 24.49
CA THR A 912 20.56 -37.46 25.75
C THR A 912 19.34 -36.84 26.41
N THR A 913 18.32 -37.66 26.66
CA THR A 913 17.10 -37.26 27.39
C THR A 913 17.43 -36.93 28.86
N ALA A 914 16.56 -36.19 29.55
CA ALA A 914 16.79 -35.76 30.94
C ALA A 914 17.06 -36.91 31.93
N CYS A 915 16.61 -38.14 31.60
CA CYS A 915 16.90 -39.35 32.37
C CYS A 915 18.27 -40.00 32.04
N GLY A 916 19.16 -39.29 31.32
CA GLY A 916 20.51 -39.76 31.01
C GLY A 916 20.63 -40.76 29.85
N HIS A 917 19.53 -41.14 29.20
CA HIS A 917 19.52 -42.10 28.10
C HIS A 917 19.49 -41.42 26.73
N LYS A 918 20.15 -42.03 25.73
CA LYS A 918 20.07 -41.58 24.33
C LYS A 918 18.63 -41.66 23.81
N CYS A 919 18.21 -40.63 23.09
CA CYS A 919 16.88 -40.56 22.50
C CYS A 919 16.65 -41.74 21.53
N GLY A 920 15.59 -42.52 21.78
CA GLY A 920 15.18 -43.62 20.91
C GLY A 920 14.23 -43.20 19.79
N ALA A 921 13.90 -41.90 19.68
CA ALA A 921 13.01 -41.38 18.67
C ALA A 921 13.75 -41.10 17.35
N PHE A 922 13.04 -41.22 16.23
CA PHE A 922 13.52 -40.76 14.92
C PHE A 922 13.83 -39.25 14.96
N CYS A 923 14.83 -38.82 14.19
CA CYS A 923 15.23 -37.42 14.13
C CYS A 923 14.03 -36.53 13.74
N GLY A 924 13.70 -35.58 14.64
CA GLY A 924 12.56 -34.67 14.52
C GLY A 924 11.20 -35.18 15.01
N HIS A 925 11.16 -36.27 15.78
CA HIS A 925 10.08 -36.54 16.73
C HIS A 925 10.46 -36.02 18.13
N ALA A 926 9.46 -35.79 19.00
CA ALA A 926 9.69 -35.46 20.41
C ALA A 926 10.59 -36.53 21.05
N CYS A 927 11.62 -36.10 21.79
CA CYS A 927 12.60 -37.01 22.35
C CYS A 927 11.92 -37.99 23.33
N ARG A 928 12.07 -39.29 23.09
CA ARG A 928 11.51 -40.35 23.93
C ARG A 928 12.61 -41.27 24.44
N CYS A 929 12.50 -41.63 25.71
CA CYS A 929 13.38 -42.62 26.33
C CYS A 929 12.83 -44.03 26.03
N SER A 930 13.70 -44.92 25.55
CA SER A 930 13.38 -46.32 25.24
C SER A 930 13.05 -47.18 26.46
N ARG A 931 13.23 -46.66 27.69
CA ARG A 931 12.88 -47.35 28.95
C ARG A 931 11.60 -46.84 29.62
N GLY A 932 10.84 -45.96 28.96
CA GLY A 932 9.59 -45.40 29.51
C GLY A 932 8.34 -46.15 29.05
N GLY A 933 8.08 -47.32 29.62
CA GLY A 933 6.85 -48.09 29.40
C GLY A 933 6.49 -48.97 30.59
N GLY A 934 5.85 -48.37 31.60
CA GLY A 934 5.28 -49.06 32.76
C GLY A 934 4.59 -48.05 33.67
N GLY A 935 3.25 -48.10 33.74
CA GLY A 935 2.42 -47.02 34.22
C GLY A 935 2.36 -46.81 35.74
N ALA A 936 1.87 -45.63 36.12
CA ALA A 936 1.13 -45.43 37.35
C ALA A 936 -0.12 -44.59 37.02
N LYS A 937 -1.29 -45.23 37.09
CA LYS A 937 -2.59 -44.56 37.08
C LYS A 937 -2.78 -43.83 38.41
N GLY A 938 -3.16 -42.56 38.33
CA GLY A 938 -4.12 -41.88 39.21
C GLY A 938 -3.69 -41.56 40.65
N LYS A 939 -3.47 -40.26 40.93
CA LYS A 939 -4.47 -39.40 41.57
C LYS A 939 -3.98 -37.96 41.59
N GLN A 940 -4.86 -37.05 41.19
CA GLN A 940 -4.71 -35.62 41.38
C GLN A 940 -4.72 -35.32 42.89
N THR A 941 -3.71 -34.59 43.34
CA THR A 941 -3.80 -33.73 44.52
C THR A 941 -3.18 -32.40 44.14
N THR A 942 -4.03 -31.39 44.16
CA THR A 942 -3.71 -29.97 44.12
C THR A 942 -2.78 -29.61 45.28
N GLN A 943 -1.74 -28.81 45.01
CA GLN A 943 -1.46 -27.54 45.72
C GLN A 943 -0.11 -26.93 45.31
N THR A 944 -0.21 -25.70 44.80
CA THR A 944 0.59 -24.51 45.10
C THR A 944 2.10 -24.65 45.28
N VAL A 945 2.86 -23.95 44.43
CA VAL A 945 4.10 -23.30 44.87
C VAL A 945 4.20 -21.96 44.18
N ASP A 946 4.29 -20.89 44.98
CA ASP A 946 5.17 -19.79 44.61
C ASP A 946 5.98 -19.34 45.83
N THR A 947 7.24 -19.05 45.54
CA THR A 947 8.20 -18.20 46.27
C THR A 947 8.95 -18.71 47.53
N GLN A 948 10.27 -18.86 47.30
CA GLN A 948 11.42 -18.28 48.02
C GLN A 948 12.34 -19.15 48.92
N ALA A 949 13.64 -18.84 48.76
CA ALA A 949 14.77 -18.93 49.70
C ALA A 949 15.69 -20.19 49.72
N ALA A 950 16.84 -20.03 49.03
CA ALA A 950 18.19 -19.91 49.60
C ALA A 950 18.76 -20.88 50.67
N LYS A 951 19.96 -21.42 50.31
CA LYS A 951 21.23 -21.59 51.08
C LYS A 951 21.44 -22.80 52.04
N SER A 952 22.44 -23.64 51.70
CA SER A 952 23.76 -23.86 52.38
C SER A 952 24.38 -25.22 51.97
N LYS A 953 25.52 -25.29 51.25
CA LYS A 953 26.97 -25.30 51.64
C LYS A 953 27.52 -26.61 52.26
N ALA A 954 28.48 -27.24 51.53
CA ALA A 954 29.70 -27.98 51.94
C ALA A 954 30.10 -28.91 50.76
N SER A 955 31.35 -29.18 50.33
CA SER A 955 32.70 -29.06 50.91
C SER A 955 33.79 -29.25 49.81
N THR A 956 34.95 -28.59 50.03
CA THR A 956 36.39 -28.86 49.65
C THR A 956 36.76 -30.16 48.91
N SER A 957 37.79 -30.34 48.05
CA SER A 957 39.03 -29.67 47.54
C SER A 957 39.81 -30.74 46.67
N PRO A 958 41.07 -30.62 46.13
CA PRO A 958 41.99 -29.51 45.78
C PRO A 958 42.78 -29.63 44.39
N VAL A 959 43.75 -28.71 44.16
CA VAL A 959 45.02 -28.75 43.33
C VAL A 959 44.95 -28.32 41.83
N SER A 960 45.31 -27.10 41.36
CA SER A 960 46.59 -26.30 41.23
C SER A 960 47.44 -26.66 39.99
N GLU A 961 48.17 -25.82 39.24
CA GLU A 961 48.52 -24.38 39.11
C GLU A 961 49.48 -24.32 37.87
N ARG A 962 49.65 -23.24 37.08
CA ARG A 962 50.30 -21.96 37.38
C ARG A 962 50.06 -20.93 36.27
N SER A 963 49.87 -19.67 36.65
CA SER A 963 50.27 -18.49 35.87
C SER A 963 50.57 -17.36 36.85
N LEU A 964 51.74 -16.73 36.70
CA LEU A 964 52.27 -15.67 37.56
C LEU A 964 51.73 -14.27 37.18
N ALA A 965 51.70 -13.42 38.20
CA ALA A 965 51.09 -12.09 38.31
C ALA A 965 51.91 -10.94 37.67
N VAL A 966 51.31 -9.74 37.58
CA VAL A 966 51.75 -8.46 38.23
C VAL A 966 50.56 -7.46 38.31
N ASN A 967 50.57 -6.67 39.40
CA ASN A 967 49.57 -5.78 40.03
C ASN A 967 49.22 -4.43 39.33
N LEU A 968 48.13 -3.77 39.81
CA LEU A 968 48.07 -2.38 40.40
C LEU A 968 46.59 -2.00 40.73
N ARG A 969 46.17 -1.86 42.02
CA ARG A 969 45.89 -0.61 42.82
C ARG A 969 44.99 0.44 42.09
N THR A 970 43.93 1.08 42.62
CA THR A 970 43.54 1.50 44.00
C THR A 970 42.08 2.06 44.05
N ARG A 971 41.47 2.00 45.25
CA ARG A 971 40.43 2.84 45.93
C ARG A 971 40.15 4.27 45.36
N ASN A 972 38.99 4.94 45.51
CA ASN A 972 38.04 5.09 46.64
C ASN A 972 36.74 5.81 46.18
N SER A 973 35.67 5.70 46.98
CA SER A 973 34.45 6.54 46.96
C SER A 973 34.33 7.39 48.24
N THR A 974 33.53 8.46 48.18
CA THR A 974 32.85 9.18 49.28
C THR A 974 31.50 9.63 48.68
N GLY A 975 30.32 9.68 49.32
CA GLY A 975 29.87 9.65 50.72
C GLY A 975 28.71 10.66 50.83
N ASN A 976 27.50 10.25 51.23
CA ASN A 976 26.63 10.81 52.30
C ASN A 976 25.25 11.25 51.72
N THR A 977 24.09 11.27 52.38
CA THR A 977 23.50 10.82 53.67
C THR A 977 21.96 11.04 53.57
N SER A 978 21.18 10.30 54.36
CA SER A 978 19.70 10.32 54.57
C SER A 978 19.25 11.50 55.50
N PRO A 979 17.98 11.69 56.02
CA PRO A 979 16.98 10.70 56.47
C PRO A 979 15.45 11.07 56.36
N ALA A 980 14.62 10.28 57.06
CA ALA A 980 13.19 9.92 56.90
C ALA A 980 12.12 10.69 57.72
N LYS A 981 10.82 10.38 57.48
CA LYS A 981 9.64 10.23 58.42
C LYS A 981 8.36 9.91 57.61
N LEU A 982 7.61 8.81 57.73
CA LEU A 982 6.70 8.20 58.75
C LEU A 982 5.33 8.90 58.98
N GLY A 983 4.22 8.15 58.79
CA GLY A 983 2.85 8.48 59.23
C GLY A 983 1.77 7.52 58.69
N LEU A 984 0.98 6.89 59.58
CA LEU A 984 0.06 5.75 59.41
C LEU A 984 -1.37 6.13 59.88
N LEU A 985 -2.44 5.49 59.36
CA LEU A 985 -3.82 5.21 59.92
C LEU A 985 -4.85 5.11 58.75
N GLY A 986 -5.84 4.22 58.60
CA GLY A 986 -6.37 3.04 59.31
C GLY A 986 -7.87 2.76 58.92
N ALA A 987 -8.30 1.47 58.89
CA ALA A 987 -9.67 0.86 58.78
C ALA A 987 -10.27 0.57 57.35
N ARG A 988 -10.45 -0.68 56.85
CA ARG A 988 -11.42 -1.82 57.13
C ARG A 988 -12.89 -1.48 56.75
N THR A 989 -13.64 -2.16 55.86
CA THR A 989 -14.06 -3.59 55.80
C THR A 989 -14.67 -4.07 54.44
N LYS A 990 -14.30 -5.29 54.01
CA LYS A 990 -15.01 -6.46 53.40
C LYS A 990 -16.04 -6.39 52.21
N VAL A 991 -15.67 -7.18 51.18
CA VAL A 991 -16.41 -8.22 50.39
C VAL A 991 -17.21 -7.83 49.14
N GLY A 992 -16.75 -8.37 47.99
CA GLY A 992 -17.51 -8.62 46.76
C GLY A 992 -16.60 -9.16 45.64
N GLN A 993 -16.65 -10.47 45.37
CA GLN A 993 -15.98 -11.13 44.23
C GLN A 993 -16.71 -10.79 42.91
N ALA A 994 -15.98 -10.47 41.83
CA ALA A 994 -16.29 -10.94 40.47
C ALA A 994 -15.19 -10.56 39.44
N ALA A 995 -14.76 -11.59 38.70
CA ALA A 995 -14.30 -11.63 37.31
C ALA A 995 -13.24 -10.65 36.78
N SER A 996 -12.10 -11.24 36.42
CA SER A 996 -11.07 -10.72 35.53
C SER A 996 -11.57 -10.59 34.08
N SER A 997 -11.45 -9.40 33.50
CA SER A 997 -11.32 -9.20 32.06
C SER A 997 -10.27 -8.13 31.80
N SER A 998 -9.03 -8.56 31.56
CA SER A 998 -7.93 -7.70 31.12
C SER A 998 -8.15 -7.26 29.67
N GLY A 999 -8.97 -6.23 29.48
CA GLY A 999 -9.06 -5.48 28.22
C GLY A 999 -7.91 -4.50 28.14
N ARG A 1000 -6.89 -4.83 27.34
CA ARG A 1000 -5.77 -3.94 27.03
C ARG A 1000 -6.26 -2.98 25.94
N ILE A 1001 -6.78 -1.81 26.34
CA ILE A 1001 -7.19 -0.75 25.42
C ILE A 1001 -5.95 -0.22 24.69
N ARG A 1002 -5.88 -0.45 23.37
CA ARG A 1002 -4.91 0.18 22.47
C ARG A 1002 -5.52 1.49 21.97
N TYR A 1003 -4.94 2.61 22.36
CA TYR A 1003 -5.22 3.89 21.71
C TYR A 1003 -4.44 3.95 20.39
N GLN A 1004 -5.13 3.79 19.26
CA GLN A 1004 -4.59 4.05 17.92
C GLN A 1004 -4.99 5.47 17.50
N THR A 1005 -4.07 6.25 16.95
CA THR A 1005 -4.41 7.58 16.44
C THR A 1005 -4.98 7.48 15.02
N SER A 1006 -5.81 8.44 14.61
CA SER A 1006 -6.43 8.46 13.26
C SER A 1006 -5.40 8.46 12.12
N ASP A 1007 -4.20 9.01 12.34
CA ASP A 1007 -3.11 8.96 11.34
C ASP A 1007 -2.49 7.56 11.21
N ASP A 1008 -2.47 6.78 12.30
CA ASP A 1008 -1.98 5.40 12.28
C ASP A 1008 -2.94 4.48 11.53
N LEU A 1009 -4.24 4.79 11.52
CA LEU A 1009 -5.27 4.04 10.80
C LEU A 1009 -5.23 4.32 9.29
N LEU A 1010 -5.02 5.58 8.90
CA LEU A 1010 -4.76 5.98 7.50
C LEU A 1010 -3.50 5.30 6.94
N GLU A 1011 -2.45 5.16 7.75
CA GLU A 1011 -1.22 4.47 7.34
C GLU A 1011 -1.34 2.95 7.34
N GLN A 1012 -2.13 2.36 8.25
CA GLN A 1012 -2.46 0.92 8.20
C GLN A 1012 -3.26 0.57 6.94
N GLY A 1013 -4.17 1.44 6.48
CA GLY A 1013 -4.86 1.30 5.19
C GLY A 1013 -3.89 1.30 4.00
N ALA A 1014 -2.96 2.24 3.96
CA ALA A 1014 -1.89 2.28 2.96
C ALA A 1014 -1.00 1.02 3.00
N HIS A 1015 -0.66 0.52 4.19
CA HIS A 1015 0.15 -0.69 4.35
C HIS A 1015 -0.56 -1.97 3.95
N HIS A 1016 -1.86 -2.07 4.25
CA HIS A 1016 -2.70 -3.17 3.79
C HIS A 1016 -2.80 -3.14 2.26
N PHE A 1017 -2.94 -1.97 1.63
CA PHE A 1017 -2.88 -1.81 0.18
C PHE A 1017 -1.54 -2.29 -0.39
N PHE A 1018 -0.39 -1.87 0.14
CA PHE A 1018 0.93 -2.35 -0.34
C PHE A 1018 1.15 -3.86 -0.13
N ALA A 1019 0.59 -4.46 0.93
CA ALA A 1019 0.62 -5.90 1.14
C ALA A 1019 -0.39 -6.65 0.25
N LYS A 1020 -1.46 -5.98 -0.18
CA LYS A 1020 -2.60 -6.55 -0.91
C LYS A 1020 -2.56 -6.28 -2.42
N CYS A 1021 -1.77 -5.35 -2.95
CA CYS A 1021 -1.62 -5.15 -4.39
C CYS A 1021 -0.89 -6.30 -5.12
N ASN A 1022 -0.49 -7.35 -4.39
CA ASN A 1022 -0.26 -8.69 -4.94
C ASN A 1022 -1.55 -9.47 -5.29
N ARG A 1023 -2.75 -8.89 -5.08
CA ARG A 1023 -4.10 -9.49 -5.29
C ARG A 1023 -4.98 -8.76 -6.32
N ALA A 1024 -4.55 -7.65 -6.93
CA ALA A 1024 -5.32 -6.92 -7.94
C ALA A 1024 -4.81 -7.22 -9.36
N MET A 1025 -4.51 -8.48 -9.64
CA MET A 1025 -4.19 -8.99 -10.98
C MET A 1025 -5.21 -10.05 -11.37
N ASP A 1026 -6.48 -9.79 -11.03
CA ASP A 1026 -7.61 -10.63 -11.38
C ASP A 1026 -8.75 -9.76 -11.93
N VAL A 1027 -9.34 -10.22 -13.04
CA VAL A 1027 -10.52 -9.73 -13.80
C VAL A 1027 -10.25 -8.67 -14.93
N LEU A 1028 -10.13 -9.17 -16.18
CA LEU A 1028 -10.82 -8.73 -17.43
C LEU A 1028 -10.19 -9.44 -18.65
N TYR A 1029 -10.95 -10.34 -19.28
CA TYR A 1029 -11.09 -10.59 -20.73
C TYR A 1029 -11.51 -12.05 -21.01
N GLU A 1030 -12.82 -12.27 -21.16
CA GLU A 1030 -13.41 -13.33 -21.99
C GLU A 1030 -14.55 -12.73 -22.84
N SER A 1031 -14.47 -13.00 -24.15
CA SER A 1031 -15.53 -13.17 -25.18
C SER A 1031 -14.82 -12.92 -26.52
N ASP A 1032 -14.78 -13.76 -27.56
CA ASP A 1032 -15.57 -14.84 -28.14
C ASP A 1032 -14.59 -15.60 -29.08
N ALA A 1033 -14.81 -16.74 -29.74
CA ALA A 1033 -15.89 -17.70 -29.89
C ALA A 1033 -15.27 -19.01 -30.45
N SER A 1034 -16.02 -20.09 -30.27
CA SER A 1034 -15.99 -21.38 -30.97
C SER A 1034 -15.68 -21.33 -32.48
N ILE A 1035 -15.07 -22.39 -33.02
CA ILE A 1035 -15.64 -23.23 -34.11
C ILE A 1035 -14.72 -24.42 -34.48
N SER A 1036 -15.38 -25.59 -34.49
CA SER A 1036 -15.21 -26.88 -35.19
C SER A 1036 -13.87 -27.44 -35.69
N ASP A 1037 -13.69 -28.70 -35.32
CA ASP A 1037 -13.02 -29.81 -36.02
C ASP A 1037 -13.07 -29.76 -37.56
N SER A 1038 -11.91 -29.97 -38.19
CA SER A 1038 -11.77 -30.97 -39.27
C SER A 1038 -10.30 -31.26 -39.61
N GLY A 1039 -9.88 -32.48 -39.25
CA GLY A 1039 -8.97 -33.41 -39.91
C GLY A 1039 -7.84 -32.95 -40.84
N GLY A 1040 -6.65 -33.54 -40.61
CA GLY A 1040 -5.63 -33.70 -41.66
C GLY A 1040 -4.23 -34.01 -41.14
N GLU A 1041 -3.97 -35.27 -40.81
CA GLU A 1041 -2.60 -35.79 -40.64
C GLU A 1041 -1.79 -35.61 -41.94
N LEU A 1042 -0.55 -35.11 -41.83
CA LEU A 1042 0.53 -35.57 -42.71
C LEU A 1042 1.90 -35.33 -42.08
N LEU A 1043 2.45 -36.43 -41.56
CA LEU A 1043 3.86 -36.63 -41.28
C LEU A 1043 4.65 -36.54 -42.59
N VAL A 1044 5.60 -35.60 -42.69
CA VAL A 1044 6.79 -35.78 -43.54
C VAL A 1044 8.01 -35.22 -42.83
N SER A 1045 8.90 -36.14 -42.45
CA SER A 1045 10.30 -35.87 -42.14
C SER A 1045 11.01 -35.23 -43.34
N LEU A 1046 11.98 -34.34 -43.11
CA LEU A 1046 13.36 -34.53 -43.55
C LEU A 1046 14.23 -33.29 -43.23
N THR A 1047 15.41 -33.61 -42.72
CA THR A 1047 16.60 -32.79 -42.46
C THR A 1047 17.19 -32.09 -43.71
N PRO A 1048 18.12 -31.13 -43.53
CA PRO A 1048 18.34 -29.99 -44.43
C PRO A 1048 19.47 -30.22 -45.46
N PRO A 1049 19.71 -29.22 -46.35
CA PRO A 1049 21.09 -28.87 -46.67
C PRO A 1049 21.39 -27.37 -46.71
N LYS A 1050 22.70 -27.11 -46.64
CA LYS A 1050 23.41 -25.84 -46.46
C LYS A 1050 23.55 -25.02 -47.75
N ALA A 1051 23.80 -23.73 -47.50
CA ALA A 1051 24.63 -22.76 -48.23
C ALA A 1051 24.01 -21.97 -49.39
N LEU A 1052 23.90 -20.65 -49.20
CA LEU A 1052 24.67 -19.66 -49.96
C LEU A 1052 24.53 -18.26 -49.32
N ALA A 1053 25.68 -17.62 -49.10
CA ALA A 1053 25.80 -16.25 -48.63
C ALA A 1053 25.51 -15.26 -49.77
N GLY A 1054 24.85 -14.14 -49.46
CA GLY A 1054 24.64 -13.03 -50.39
C GLY A 1054 24.02 -11.82 -49.68
N ARG A 1055 24.65 -10.66 -49.82
CA ARG A 1055 24.41 -9.40 -49.11
C ARG A 1055 22.99 -8.85 -49.29
N TRP A 1056 22.43 -8.26 -48.23
CA TRP A 1056 21.27 -7.37 -48.29
C TRP A 1056 21.77 -5.93 -48.18
N ASP A 1057 21.45 -5.09 -49.16
CA ASP A 1057 21.79 -3.66 -49.19
C ASP A 1057 20.60 -2.83 -48.70
N LEU A 1058 20.78 -2.26 -47.51
CA LEU A 1058 19.76 -1.55 -46.72
C LEU A 1058 19.28 -0.25 -47.40
N GLU A 1059 20.11 0.32 -48.29
CA GLU A 1059 19.83 1.61 -48.94
C GLU A 1059 18.76 1.51 -50.03
N SER A 1060 18.59 0.33 -50.62
CA SER A 1060 17.55 0.07 -51.64
C SER A 1060 16.14 -0.08 -51.05
N VAL A 1061 16.05 -0.51 -49.79
CA VAL A 1061 14.78 -0.72 -49.07
C VAL A 1061 14.24 0.62 -48.58
N LEU A 1062 15.11 1.50 -48.10
CA LEU A 1062 14.72 2.82 -47.60
C LEU A 1062 14.19 3.75 -48.71
N ARG A 1063 14.74 3.68 -49.92
CA ARG A 1063 14.24 4.48 -51.06
C ARG A 1063 12.86 4.05 -51.56
N LYS A 1064 12.47 2.79 -51.39
CA LYS A 1064 11.13 2.31 -51.75
C LYS A 1064 10.07 2.69 -50.72
N ASP A 1065 10.47 2.83 -49.46
CA ASP A 1065 9.57 3.22 -48.37
C ASP A 1065 9.25 4.73 -48.40
N GLU A 1066 10.22 5.56 -48.80
CA GLU A 1066 10.04 7.01 -49.00
C GLU A 1066 9.10 7.32 -50.17
N ALA A 1067 9.21 6.58 -51.27
CA ALA A 1067 8.35 6.74 -52.45
C ALA A 1067 6.88 6.35 -52.15
N LEU A 1068 6.65 5.39 -51.25
CA LEU A 1068 5.31 4.98 -50.85
C LEU A 1068 4.64 6.00 -49.94
N ARG A 1069 5.41 6.68 -49.08
CA ARG A 1069 4.90 7.76 -48.22
C ARG A 1069 4.57 9.03 -48.97
N GLN A 1070 5.32 9.35 -50.03
CA GLN A 1070 4.99 10.48 -50.91
C GLN A 1070 3.74 10.22 -51.76
N ALA A 1071 3.50 8.99 -52.20
CA ALA A 1071 2.26 8.63 -52.92
C ALA A 1071 1.00 8.71 -52.03
N GLN A 1072 1.13 8.49 -50.72
CA GLN A 1072 0.01 8.56 -49.76
C GLN A 1072 -0.30 9.98 -49.25
N ALA A 1073 0.62 10.93 -49.43
CA ALA A 1073 0.43 12.32 -49.02
C ALA A 1073 -0.40 13.14 -50.03
N ASP A 1074 -0.36 12.77 -51.31
CA ASP A 1074 -1.02 13.51 -52.40
C ASP A 1074 -2.52 13.20 -52.56
N GLU A 1075 -3.07 12.19 -51.87
CA GLU A 1075 -4.50 11.82 -51.93
C GLU A 1075 -5.41 12.54 -50.90
N ARG A 1076 -4.87 13.39 -50.01
CA ARG A 1076 -5.64 14.06 -48.95
C ARG A 1076 -5.77 15.58 -49.11
N SER A 1077 -6.19 16.05 -50.28
CA SER A 1077 -6.65 17.44 -50.45
C SER A 1077 -7.80 17.57 -51.44
N SER A 1078 -9.04 17.42 -50.97
CA SER A 1078 -10.21 18.11 -51.52
C SER A 1078 -11.48 17.90 -50.66
N GLU A 1079 -12.01 19.01 -50.15
CA GLU A 1079 -13.42 19.21 -49.73
C GLU A 1079 -14.24 19.77 -50.93
N PRO A 1080 -15.60 19.88 -50.98
CA PRO A 1080 -16.51 20.16 -49.83
C PRO A 1080 -17.99 19.63 -49.88
N MET A 1081 -18.72 19.95 -48.79
CA MET A 1081 -20.17 20.24 -48.63
C MET A 1081 -21.22 19.14 -48.26
N ALA A 1082 -21.97 19.47 -47.20
CA ALA A 1082 -23.23 18.89 -46.68
C ALA A 1082 -24.47 19.38 -47.50
N PRO A 1083 -25.77 18.98 -47.26
CA PRO A 1083 -26.34 18.28 -46.09
C PRO A 1083 -27.45 17.22 -46.39
N THR A 1084 -28.07 16.72 -45.30
CA THR A 1084 -29.50 16.34 -45.11
C THR A 1084 -29.84 14.87 -44.79
N ARG A 1085 -30.70 14.75 -43.77
CA ARG A 1085 -31.43 13.58 -43.23
C ARG A 1085 -32.12 12.72 -44.29
N ILE A 1086 -32.21 11.41 -44.04
CA ILE A 1086 -33.47 10.63 -43.81
C ILE A 1086 -33.11 9.14 -43.71
N VAL A 1087 -33.65 8.49 -42.67
CA VAL A 1087 -33.68 7.04 -42.51
C VAL A 1087 -34.88 6.53 -43.30
N GLU A 1088 -34.65 5.80 -44.40
CA GLU A 1088 -35.67 4.89 -44.96
C GLU A 1088 -35.01 3.60 -45.49
N THR A 1089 -35.29 2.52 -44.77
CA THR A 1089 -35.00 1.12 -45.13
C THR A 1089 -35.71 0.73 -46.43
N PHE A 1090 -34.98 0.43 -47.50
CA PHE A 1090 -35.54 -0.19 -48.71
C PHE A 1090 -35.46 -1.71 -48.65
N ARG A 1091 -36.62 -2.36 -48.40
CA ARG A 1091 -36.87 -3.76 -48.79
C ARG A 1091 -37.22 -3.80 -50.28
N LYS A 1092 -36.46 -4.52 -51.10
CA LYS A 1092 -36.83 -4.78 -52.50
C LYS A 1092 -37.98 -5.79 -52.54
N THR A 1093 -39.17 -5.34 -52.92
CA THR A 1093 -40.26 -6.19 -53.43
C THR A 1093 -40.26 -6.11 -54.95
N ALA A 1094 -39.94 -7.21 -55.62
CA ALA A 1094 -40.21 -7.36 -57.05
C ALA A 1094 -41.64 -7.89 -57.25
N VAL A 1095 -42.34 -7.32 -58.21
CA VAL A 1095 -43.66 -7.76 -58.69
C VAL A 1095 -43.43 -8.29 -60.10
N ASP A 1096 -43.78 -9.55 -60.35
CA ASP A 1096 -43.79 -10.09 -61.71
C ASP A 1096 -45.01 -9.59 -62.49
N GLY A 1097 -45.02 -9.76 -63.82
CA GLY A 1097 -46.06 -9.23 -64.72
C GLY A 1097 -47.50 -9.68 -64.46
N ASN A 1098 -47.73 -10.54 -63.45
CA ASN A 1098 -49.04 -11.00 -63.00
C ASN A 1098 -49.40 -10.53 -61.58
N GLY A 1099 -48.64 -9.61 -60.98
CA GLY A 1099 -49.08 -8.87 -59.80
C GLY A 1099 -48.91 -9.59 -58.45
N VAL A 1100 -48.05 -10.61 -58.33
CA VAL A 1100 -47.83 -11.32 -57.06
C VAL A 1100 -46.51 -10.86 -56.42
N ARG A 1101 -46.56 -10.38 -55.17
CA ARG A 1101 -45.37 -9.99 -54.39
C ARG A 1101 -44.78 -11.23 -53.70
N LYS A 1102 -43.52 -11.57 -54.01
CA LYS A 1102 -42.69 -12.47 -53.18
C LYS A 1102 -41.60 -11.66 -52.47
N THR A 1103 -41.37 -11.99 -51.21
CA THR A 1103 -40.32 -11.43 -50.34
C THR A 1103 -39.42 -12.57 -49.91
N GLU A 1104 -38.14 -12.51 -50.29
CA GLU A 1104 -37.12 -13.48 -49.88
C GLU A 1104 -36.16 -12.80 -48.89
N SER A 1105 -35.92 -13.47 -47.77
CA SER A 1105 -34.98 -13.08 -46.73
C SER A 1105 -33.65 -13.80 -46.93
N THR A 1106 -32.57 -13.07 -47.16
CA THR A 1106 -31.21 -13.60 -47.11
C THR A 1106 -30.52 -13.10 -45.85
N GLU A 1107 -30.23 -14.05 -44.96
CA GLU A 1107 -29.34 -13.93 -43.81
C GLU A 1107 -27.86 -13.89 -44.25
N ASN A 1108 -27.01 -13.43 -43.33
CA ASN A 1108 -25.55 -13.26 -43.37
C ASN A 1108 -24.98 -12.00 -44.05
N ILE A 1109 -24.67 -11.04 -43.18
CA ILE A 1109 -23.66 -10.00 -43.35
C ILE A 1109 -22.50 -10.41 -42.44
N ASP A 1110 -21.47 -11.04 -43.01
CA ASP A 1110 -20.11 -11.02 -42.48
C ASP A 1110 -19.26 -10.44 -43.59
N ASP A 1111 -19.04 -9.13 -43.52
CA ASP A 1111 -17.89 -8.42 -44.09
C ASP A 1111 -18.15 -6.93 -43.92
N ILE A 1112 -17.51 -6.35 -42.90
CA ILE A 1112 -16.88 -5.02 -42.85
C ILE A 1112 -16.35 -4.95 -41.42
N PHE A 1113 -15.03 -5.11 -41.25
CA PHE A 1113 -14.14 -4.29 -40.40
C PHE A 1113 -12.80 -5.00 -40.24
N PHE A 1114 -11.81 -4.53 -41.01
CA PHE A 1114 -10.45 -4.33 -40.55
C PHE A 1114 -10.27 -2.83 -40.29
#